data_AF-A0A2G6X1C2-F1
#
_entry.id   AF-A0A2G6X1C2-F1
#
_cell.length_a   1.000
_cell.length_b   1.000
_cell.length_c   1.000
_cell.angle_alpha   90.00
_cell.angle_beta   90.00
_cell.angle_gamma   90.00
#
_symmetry.space_group_name_H-M   'P 1'
#
loop_
_entity.id
_entity.type
_entity.pdbx_description
1 polymer ?
#
loop_
_entity_poly.entity_id
_entity_poly.type
_entity_poly.pdbx_seq_one_letter_code
_entity_poly.pdbx_strand_id
1 'polypeptide(L)'
;MTTATAPVPAGTPGHPTPPRSPHRWQFLRAGGVDQVVFRNGEDIARIAELDQKLWVALACPTRGIDFDARTLDLIDTDSDGRVRPPEVIAACQWACERLRSADVLLAGSGTLSLDDLDPTCAPGADLAKEGRRILDLLGKQDTHTLTLADIADRGEWLASMRFNGDGVVTPDTADDDDALRAVIEEAIRTHGSTPDRHQNKPGLDRARAGAFMADALAMRDWYAQGDEEALPPLGARTLAAAEALRAVVPKVDDFFARCRVAAYDVQAVAALNPSPEAYDALAGHTLDANAQPIAELPLAPVTPRRALPLHGACLNPAWADAMATFARDTVVPLLGERDALEEAQWQSLRLQLAPCEAWIAARPDNALAGLPRERIDALLATRDALLALIAEDEAAEHHNRLLTDLEKLLRLQRDLRVLLHNFVSFKAFYRREDAIFQAGTLYLDGRSCELTVQVQDTARHATLAGLAKTCLAYCDCTRQGEKMSIVAAFTAGDVDFLFVGRNGVFYDRQGRDWDATITKLIENPTSVAQAFFAPYKKFVRLIEEQVAKRAAASEAGSQAALQTLAGKVATADAPADASASAKTPAKPGPILPPGSRIDVGTVAAIGVALGSISAVLVGIFGKFVDLGQWIPVALVGIVIAISGPSMLIAWLKLRQRSLGPILDASGWAINGRMKVNVRLGGMLSQTARVPPGAKRIAPDPYRQRHGLAGALAVTCVVGAVLLMAWRMDWLDPRLPPRLQHDRAAATTPGA
;
A
#
# COMPACT_ATOMS: atom_id res chain seq x y z
N MET A 1 50.44 -27.29 11.93
CA MET A 1 50.08 -27.84 10.62
C MET A 1 49.21 -26.82 9.92
N THR A 2 49.85 -25.96 9.13
CA THR A 2 49.26 -24.85 8.38
C THR A 2 48.74 -25.39 7.06
N THR A 3 47.42 -25.33 6.86
CA THR A 3 46.75 -25.74 5.62
C THR A 3 46.92 -24.66 4.55
N ALA A 4 47.54 -25.06 3.45
CA ALA A 4 47.79 -24.23 2.27
C ALA A 4 46.49 -23.93 1.50
N THR A 5 46.35 -22.68 1.06
CA THR A 5 45.27 -22.19 0.20
C THR A 5 45.70 -22.30 -1.26
N ALA A 6 44.86 -22.88 -2.12
CA ALA A 6 45.11 -23.03 -3.56
C ALA A 6 44.91 -21.70 -4.32
N PRO A 7 45.64 -21.45 -5.43
CA PRO A 7 45.54 -20.20 -6.18
C PRO A 7 44.40 -20.20 -7.21
N VAL A 8 43.71 -19.07 -7.32
CA VAL A 8 42.69 -18.74 -8.32
C VAL A 8 43.39 -18.34 -9.64
N PRO A 9 42.91 -18.78 -10.83
CA PRO A 9 43.53 -18.42 -12.10
C PRO A 9 43.26 -16.95 -12.48
N ALA A 10 44.29 -16.29 -13.00
CA ALA A 10 44.27 -14.89 -13.40
C ALA A 10 43.35 -14.64 -14.61
N GLY A 11 42.41 -13.70 -14.44
CA GLY A 11 41.60 -13.15 -15.52
C GLY A 11 42.42 -12.21 -16.41
N THR A 12 42.11 -12.26 -17.70
CA THR A 12 42.67 -11.45 -18.79
C THR A 12 42.61 -9.94 -18.48
N PRO A 13 43.66 -9.14 -18.72
CA PRO A 13 43.62 -7.70 -18.47
C PRO A 13 42.70 -7.01 -19.48
N GLY A 14 41.56 -6.52 -19.00
CA GLY A 14 40.66 -5.64 -19.74
C GLY A 14 41.35 -4.33 -20.11
N HIS A 15 41.02 -3.81 -21.29
CA HIS A 15 41.40 -2.46 -21.71
C HIS A 15 41.07 -1.44 -20.61
N PRO A 16 42.01 -0.57 -20.20
CA PRO A 16 41.72 0.48 -19.25
C PRO A 16 40.74 1.46 -19.89
N THR A 17 39.50 1.47 -19.41
CA THR A 17 38.56 2.57 -19.64
C THR A 17 39.25 3.86 -19.19
N PRO A 18 39.34 4.91 -20.03
CA PRO A 18 39.97 6.16 -19.61
C PRO A 18 39.27 6.69 -18.36
N PRO A 19 40.01 7.23 -17.37
CA PRO A 19 39.41 7.77 -16.15
C PRO A 19 38.44 8.88 -16.54
N ARG A 20 37.13 8.63 -16.35
CA ARG A 20 36.09 9.64 -16.60
C ARG A 20 36.38 10.82 -15.69
N SER A 21 36.50 12.01 -16.27
CA SER A 21 36.65 13.24 -15.50
C SER A 21 35.52 13.34 -14.48
N PRO A 22 35.81 13.71 -13.21
CA PRO A 22 34.81 13.80 -12.17
C PRO A 22 33.71 14.78 -12.58
N HIS A 23 32.45 14.41 -12.38
CA HIS A 23 31.32 15.25 -12.76
C HIS A 23 31.30 16.54 -11.95
N ARG A 24 31.07 17.68 -12.62
CA ARG A 24 31.10 19.01 -11.99
C ARG A 24 29.71 19.43 -11.54
N TRP A 25 29.30 18.97 -10.36
CA TRP A 25 28.04 19.37 -9.73
C TRP A 25 27.99 20.86 -9.37
N GLN A 26 26.79 21.45 -9.42
CA GLN A 26 26.52 22.79 -8.91
C GLN A 26 25.47 22.73 -7.80
N PHE A 27 25.66 23.55 -6.78
CA PHE A 27 24.77 23.62 -5.62
C PHE A 27 24.30 25.04 -5.39
N LEU A 28 23.05 25.18 -4.96
CA LEU A 28 22.45 26.42 -4.47
C LEU A 28 22.12 26.25 -2.98
N ARG A 29 22.49 27.23 -2.16
CA ARG A 29 22.12 27.21 -0.74
C ARG A 29 20.74 27.82 -0.50
N ALA A 30 19.78 26.99 -0.12
CA ALA A 30 18.42 27.40 0.23
C ALA A 30 17.92 26.64 1.46
N GLY A 31 17.10 27.28 2.31
CA GLY A 31 16.58 26.64 3.53
C GLY A 31 17.64 26.20 4.55
N GLY A 32 18.88 26.68 4.42
CA GLY A 32 20.01 26.30 5.27
C GLY A 32 20.76 25.04 4.82
N VAL A 33 20.38 24.42 3.70
CA VAL A 33 21.00 23.23 3.09
C VAL A 33 21.51 23.55 1.69
N ASP A 34 22.49 22.77 1.21
CA ASP A 34 23.00 22.87 -0.15
C ASP A 34 22.18 21.94 -1.06
N GLN A 35 21.54 22.50 -2.08
CA GLN A 35 20.63 21.80 -2.99
C GLN A 35 21.27 21.68 -4.36
N VAL A 36 21.27 20.49 -4.95
CA VAL A 36 21.81 20.27 -6.29
C VAL A 36 20.99 21.02 -7.36
N VAL A 37 21.67 21.55 -8.38
CA VAL A 37 21.05 22.22 -9.53
C VAL A 37 21.21 21.35 -10.76
N PHE A 38 20.09 20.86 -11.31
CA PHE A 38 20.05 20.18 -12.59
C PHE A 38 20.07 21.20 -13.73
N ARG A 39 21.12 21.17 -14.56
CA ARG A 39 21.34 22.12 -15.67
C ARG A 39 21.18 21.47 -17.02
N ASN A 40 21.66 20.24 -17.15
CA ASN A 40 21.65 19.44 -18.36
C ASN A 40 21.34 17.98 -18.04
N GLY A 41 21.11 17.18 -19.08
CA GLY A 41 20.85 15.76 -18.98
C GLY A 41 22.00 14.96 -18.37
N GLU A 42 23.24 15.46 -18.45
CA GLU A 42 24.40 14.82 -17.80
C GLU A 42 24.25 14.79 -16.27
N ASP A 43 23.69 15.85 -15.68
CA ASP A 43 23.36 15.87 -14.25
C ASP A 43 22.32 14.80 -13.86
N ILE A 44 21.42 14.40 -14.78
CA ILE A 44 20.46 13.29 -14.56
C ILE A 44 21.15 11.93 -14.76
N ALA A 45 21.91 11.77 -15.83
CA ALA A 45 22.59 10.51 -16.15
C ALA A 45 23.59 10.09 -15.07
N ARG A 46 24.21 11.06 -14.39
CA ARG A 46 25.19 10.81 -13.32
C ARG A 46 24.62 10.95 -11.91
N ILE A 47 23.31 10.99 -11.75
CA ILE A 47 22.65 11.16 -10.44
C ILE A 47 23.09 10.12 -9.39
N ALA A 48 23.51 8.93 -9.82
CA ALA A 48 24.07 7.89 -8.96
C ALA A 48 25.39 8.29 -8.28
N GLU A 49 26.17 9.20 -8.87
CA GLU A 49 27.44 9.71 -8.31
C GLU A 49 27.20 10.75 -7.20
N LEU A 50 25.99 11.30 -7.08
CA LEU A 50 25.65 12.29 -6.05
C LEU A 50 25.43 11.60 -4.70
N ASP A 51 26.19 12.01 -3.68
CA ASP A 51 26.01 11.49 -2.31
C ASP A 51 24.56 11.69 -1.86
N GLN A 52 23.88 10.59 -1.51
CA GLN A 52 22.48 10.60 -1.08
C GLN A 52 22.25 11.46 0.17
N LYS A 53 23.30 11.75 0.97
CA LYS A 53 23.22 12.70 2.09
C LYS A 53 22.95 14.14 1.64
N LEU A 54 23.15 14.45 0.36
CA LEU A 54 22.85 15.75 -0.25
C LEU A 54 21.44 15.80 -0.87
N TRP A 55 20.71 14.68 -0.89
CA TRP A 55 19.32 14.66 -1.33
C TRP A 55 18.43 15.17 -0.20
N VAL A 56 17.42 15.97 -0.55
CA VAL A 56 16.52 16.56 0.45
C VAL A 56 15.51 15.54 0.98
N ALA A 57 15.02 14.63 0.14
CA ALA A 57 14.18 13.50 0.55
C ALA A 57 14.84 12.15 0.20
N LEU A 58 14.61 11.16 1.05
CA LEU A 58 15.05 9.77 0.91
C LEU A 58 13.85 8.80 0.77
N ALA A 59 12.63 9.30 0.89
CA ALA A 59 11.41 8.57 0.57
C ALA A 59 10.28 9.57 0.28
N CYS A 60 9.43 9.23 -0.70
CA CYS A 60 8.27 10.01 -1.09
C CYS A 60 7.07 9.06 -1.27
N PRO A 61 5.91 9.34 -0.68
CA PRO A 61 4.73 8.50 -0.84
C PRO A 61 4.19 8.57 -2.28
N THR A 62 3.67 7.46 -2.80
CA THR A 62 3.07 7.42 -4.15
C THR A 62 1.65 8.02 -4.21
N ARG A 63 1.05 8.33 -3.05
CA ARG A 63 -0.32 8.84 -2.91
C ARG A 63 -0.37 10.00 -1.91
N GLY A 64 -1.41 10.83 -2.02
CA GLY A 64 -1.63 11.97 -1.11
C GLY A 64 -0.74 13.18 -1.40
N ILE A 65 -0.18 13.25 -2.60
CA ILE A 65 0.62 14.36 -3.12
C ILE A 65 0.06 14.79 -4.48
N ASP A 66 0.27 16.05 -4.86
CA ASP A 66 -0.13 16.58 -6.16
C ASP A 66 0.91 16.23 -7.22
N PHE A 67 0.85 14.99 -7.68
CA PHE A 67 1.69 14.44 -8.73
C PHE A 67 0.97 13.28 -9.42
N ASP A 68 1.39 12.93 -10.64
CA ASP A 68 0.80 11.80 -11.38
C ASP A 68 1.10 10.47 -10.67
N ALA A 69 0.05 9.86 -10.11
CA ALA A 69 0.15 8.63 -9.34
C ALA A 69 0.71 7.46 -10.18
N ARG A 70 0.34 7.38 -11.46
CA ARG A 70 0.77 6.32 -12.37
C ARG A 70 2.27 6.43 -12.68
N THR A 71 2.81 7.65 -12.82
CA THR A 71 4.26 7.86 -12.95
C THR A 71 5.01 7.35 -11.73
N LEU A 72 4.51 7.58 -10.52
CA LEU A 72 5.14 7.08 -9.30
C LEU A 72 5.05 5.56 -9.20
N ASP A 73 3.92 4.96 -9.58
CA ASP A 73 3.76 3.49 -9.62
C ASP A 73 4.72 2.82 -10.61
N LEU A 74 5.09 3.50 -11.71
CA LEU A 74 6.07 2.98 -12.68
C LEU A 74 7.53 3.12 -12.22
N ILE A 75 7.78 3.98 -11.22
CA ILE A 75 9.09 4.15 -10.57
C ILE A 75 9.20 3.22 -9.36
N ASP A 76 8.13 3.04 -8.60
CA ASP A 76 7.99 2.14 -7.46
C ASP A 76 8.05 0.68 -7.92
N THR A 77 9.27 0.12 -7.92
CA THR A 77 9.53 -1.21 -8.47
C THR A 77 9.17 -2.33 -7.51
N ASP A 78 9.14 -2.07 -6.20
CA ASP A 78 8.77 -3.04 -5.17
C ASP A 78 7.29 -2.93 -4.74
N SER A 79 6.57 -1.92 -5.23
CA SER A 79 5.16 -1.65 -4.94
C SER A 79 4.89 -1.46 -3.43
N ASP A 80 5.86 -0.95 -2.68
CA ASP A 80 5.71 -0.64 -1.24
C ASP A 80 4.92 0.67 -0.99
N GLY A 81 4.58 1.40 -2.06
CA GLY A 81 3.87 2.68 -2.02
C GLY A 81 4.77 3.87 -1.68
N ARG A 82 6.10 3.71 -1.77
CA ARG A 82 7.08 4.75 -1.46
C ARG A 82 8.28 4.70 -2.41
N VAL A 83 8.46 5.79 -3.15
CA VAL A 83 9.61 5.96 -4.03
C VAL A 83 10.87 6.34 -3.23
N ARG A 84 11.96 5.60 -3.44
CA ARG A 84 13.27 5.77 -2.77
C ARG A 84 14.39 6.15 -3.75
N PRO A 85 15.55 6.66 -3.25
CA PRO A 85 16.67 7.04 -4.10
C PRO A 85 17.12 5.98 -5.11
N PRO A 86 17.26 4.67 -4.76
CA PRO A 86 17.67 3.66 -5.74
C PRO A 86 16.72 3.56 -6.93
N GLU A 87 15.42 3.72 -6.71
CA GLU A 87 14.39 3.64 -7.75
C GLU A 87 14.38 4.87 -8.64
N VAL A 88 14.56 6.07 -8.04
CA VAL A 88 14.74 7.32 -8.81
C VAL A 88 16.02 7.24 -9.66
N ILE A 89 17.12 6.73 -9.10
CA ILE A 89 18.38 6.52 -9.84
C ILE A 89 18.15 5.54 -10.99
N ALA A 90 17.50 4.40 -10.72
CA ALA A 90 17.20 3.40 -11.73
C ALA A 90 16.31 3.97 -12.84
N ALA A 91 15.28 4.75 -12.50
CA ALA A 91 14.41 5.41 -13.49
C ALA A 91 15.18 6.42 -14.35
N CYS A 92 16.09 7.20 -13.74
CA CYS A 92 16.95 8.14 -14.47
C CYS A 92 17.88 7.40 -15.44
N GLN A 93 18.56 6.35 -14.98
CA GLN A 93 19.48 5.55 -15.80
C GLN A 93 18.75 4.85 -16.93
N TRP A 94 17.62 4.20 -16.61
CA TRP A 94 16.76 3.51 -17.56
C TRP A 94 16.28 4.42 -18.70
N ALA A 95 15.93 5.67 -18.38
CA ALA A 95 15.53 6.66 -19.38
C ALA A 95 16.72 7.16 -20.21
N CYS A 96 17.87 7.43 -19.56
CA CYS A 96 19.09 7.88 -20.26
C CYS A 96 19.63 6.82 -21.23
N GLU A 97 19.49 5.53 -20.94
CA GLU A 97 19.93 4.44 -21.81
C GLU A 97 19.14 4.32 -23.13
N ARG A 98 17.93 4.87 -23.18
CA ARG A 98 17.02 4.78 -24.33
C ARG A 98 17.02 6.05 -25.20
N LEU A 99 17.56 7.15 -24.69
CA LEU A 99 17.55 8.47 -25.33
C LEU A 99 18.93 8.83 -25.87
N ARG A 100 18.99 9.52 -27.02
CA ARG A 100 20.25 10.08 -27.55
C ARG A 100 20.82 11.16 -26.66
N SER A 101 19.95 11.99 -26.08
CA SER A 101 20.31 13.03 -25.11
C SER A 101 19.34 13.04 -23.95
N ALA A 102 19.90 12.99 -22.74
CA ALA A 102 19.14 13.13 -21.50
C ALA A 102 18.61 14.57 -21.28
N ASP A 103 19.01 15.56 -22.10
CA ASP A 103 18.49 16.94 -22.03
C ASP A 103 16.97 16.98 -22.27
N VAL A 104 16.45 16.03 -23.05
CA VAL A 104 15.02 15.87 -23.34
C VAL A 104 14.21 15.68 -22.06
N LEU A 105 14.77 15.04 -21.04
CA LEU A 105 14.13 14.83 -19.73
C LEU A 105 14.00 16.13 -18.91
N LEU A 106 14.80 17.17 -19.23
CA LEU A 106 14.69 18.49 -18.61
C LEU A 106 13.73 19.43 -19.33
N ALA A 107 13.35 19.11 -20.57
CA ALA A 107 12.36 19.91 -21.30
C ALA A 107 10.98 19.85 -20.62
N GLY A 108 10.63 18.72 -19.99
CA GLY A 108 9.33 18.55 -19.34
C GLY A 108 8.15 18.52 -20.32
N SER A 109 8.40 18.17 -21.59
CA SER A 109 7.37 18.09 -22.62
C SER A 109 6.58 16.78 -22.50
N GLY A 110 5.26 16.85 -22.66
CA GLY A 110 4.39 15.66 -22.74
C GLY A 110 4.41 14.96 -24.11
N THR A 111 5.40 15.27 -24.94
CA THR A 111 5.57 14.80 -26.32
C THR A 111 6.96 14.19 -26.48
N LEU A 112 7.06 12.97 -27.01
CA LEU A 112 8.30 12.27 -27.31
C LEU A 112 8.53 12.25 -28.82
N SER A 113 9.67 12.77 -29.30
CA SER A 113 10.06 12.60 -30.70
C SER A 113 10.72 11.23 -30.88
N LEU A 114 10.38 10.53 -31.97
CA LEU A 114 11.08 9.29 -32.33
C LEU A 114 12.56 9.52 -32.65
N ASP A 115 12.94 10.75 -33.01
CA ASP A 115 14.33 11.12 -33.26
C ASP A 115 15.14 11.26 -31.98
N ASP A 116 14.50 11.47 -30.82
CA ASP A 116 15.18 11.57 -29.53
C ASP A 116 15.62 10.21 -28.98
N LEU A 117 15.08 9.11 -29.51
CA LEU A 117 15.44 7.73 -29.15
C LEU A 117 16.77 7.33 -29.77
N ASP A 118 17.61 6.61 -29.03
CA ASP A 118 18.92 6.15 -29.49
C ASP A 118 18.82 4.87 -30.33
N PRO A 119 19.09 4.90 -31.65
CA PRO A 119 19.02 3.73 -32.52
C PRO A 119 20.28 2.85 -32.40
N THR A 120 21.34 3.30 -31.73
CA THR A 120 22.59 2.55 -31.58
C THR A 120 22.51 1.50 -30.46
N CYS A 121 21.60 1.70 -29.52
CA CYS A 121 21.32 0.78 -28.41
C CYS A 121 20.04 -0.01 -28.70
N ALA A 122 20.04 -1.32 -28.41
CA ALA A 122 18.88 -2.18 -28.66
C ALA A 122 17.58 -1.68 -28.00
N PRO A 123 17.58 -1.24 -26.71
CA PRO A 123 16.36 -0.75 -26.06
C PRO A 123 15.77 0.51 -26.73
N GLY A 124 16.62 1.44 -27.18
CA GLY A 124 16.16 2.65 -27.86
C GLY A 124 15.66 2.38 -29.28
N ALA A 125 16.34 1.48 -30.01
CA ALA A 125 15.94 1.07 -31.35
C ALA A 125 14.58 0.36 -31.37
N ASP A 126 14.31 -0.52 -30.40
CA ASP A 126 13.05 -1.26 -30.33
C ASP A 126 11.88 -0.34 -29.95
N LEU A 127 12.08 0.62 -29.05
CA LEU A 127 11.08 1.66 -28.76
C LEU A 127 10.81 2.56 -29.96
N ALA A 128 11.83 2.88 -30.78
CA ALA A 128 11.63 3.69 -31.99
C ALA A 128 10.80 2.94 -33.05
N LYS A 129 11.02 1.63 -33.20
CA LYS A 129 10.21 0.78 -34.09
C LYS A 129 8.76 0.69 -33.61
N GLU A 130 8.55 0.42 -32.32
CA GLU A 130 7.20 0.32 -31.76
C GLU A 130 6.48 1.67 -31.81
N GLY A 131 7.18 2.76 -31.50
CA GLY A 131 6.64 4.11 -31.62
C GLY A 131 6.22 4.46 -33.06
N ARG A 132 7.03 4.06 -34.07
CA ARG A 132 6.66 4.22 -35.48
C ARG A 132 5.43 3.40 -35.85
N ARG A 133 5.38 2.13 -35.42
CA ARG A 133 4.22 1.27 -35.61
C ARG A 133 2.94 1.88 -35.01
N ILE A 134 3.03 2.50 -33.84
CA ILE A 134 1.91 3.20 -33.21
C ILE A 134 1.45 4.38 -34.06
N LEU A 135 2.37 5.20 -34.57
CA LEU A 135 2.03 6.33 -35.46
C LEU A 135 1.40 5.86 -36.77
N ASP A 136 1.90 4.78 -37.36
CA ASP A 136 1.34 4.18 -38.58
C ASP A 136 -0.10 3.74 -38.34
N LEU A 137 -0.37 3.08 -37.21
CA LEU A 137 -1.71 2.63 -36.84
C LEU A 137 -2.66 3.78 -36.51
N LEU A 138 -2.15 4.91 -36.04
CA LEU A 138 -2.92 6.14 -35.82
C LEU A 138 -3.11 6.97 -37.09
N GLY A 139 -2.51 6.56 -38.22
CA GLY A 139 -2.49 7.35 -39.46
C GLY A 139 -1.73 8.67 -39.34
N LYS A 140 -0.86 8.82 -38.33
CA LYS A 140 -0.08 10.05 -38.03
C LYS A 140 1.38 9.93 -38.47
N GLN A 141 1.61 9.45 -39.69
CA GLN A 141 2.95 9.14 -40.21
C GLN A 141 3.85 10.38 -40.30
N ASP A 142 3.27 11.55 -40.58
CA ASP A 142 4.03 12.79 -40.81
C ASP A 142 4.51 13.50 -39.53
N THR A 143 3.94 13.17 -38.36
CA THR A 143 4.15 13.98 -37.15
C THR A 143 5.40 13.57 -36.35
N HIS A 144 5.93 12.36 -36.56
CA HIS A 144 7.13 11.79 -35.90
C HIS A 144 7.19 11.92 -34.36
N THR A 145 6.08 12.28 -33.71
CA THR A 145 5.99 12.62 -32.29
C THR A 145 4.79 11.91 -31.66
N LEU A 146 4.98 11.43 -30.44
CA LEU A 146 3.99 10.67 -29.67
C LEU A 146 3.59 11.45 -28.42
N THR A 147 2.32 11.36 -28.05
CA THR A 147 1.79 11.90 -26.79
C THR A 147 1.33 10.79 -25.86
N LEU A 148 1.13 11.12 -24.58
CA LEU A 148 0.53 10.17 -23.62
C LEU A 148 -0.89 9.77 -24.01
N ALA A 149 -1.68 10.66 -24.64
CA ALA A 149 -3.03 10.34 -25.08
C ALA A 149 -3.03 9.26 -26.18
N ASP A 150 -2.06 9.32 -27.10
CA ASP A 150 -1.89 8.33 -28.17
C ASP A 150 -1.61 6.90 -27.66
N ILE A 151 -1.13 6.77 -26.41
CA ILE A 151 -0.82 5.49 -25.76
C ILE A 151 -1.91 5.08 -24.76
N ALA A 152 -2.48 6.02 -24.01
CA ALA A 152 -3.46 5.74 -22.96
C ALA A 152 -4.76 5.13 -23.51
N ASP A 153 -5.25 5.64 -24.65
CA ASP A 153 -6.44 5.10 -25.34
C ASP A 153 -6.22 3.68 -25.86
N ARG A 154 -4.97 3.20 -25.86
CA ARG A 154 -4.57 1.94 -26.46
C ARG A 154 -4.62 0.76 -25.50
N GLY A 155 -4.74 0.98 -24.19
CA GLY A 155 -4.98 -0.10 -23.23
C GLY A 155 -6.30 -0.84 -23.51
N GLU A 156 -7.36 -0.10 -23.87
CA GLU A 156 -8.64 -0.68 -24.31
C GLU A 156 -8.54 -1.31 -25.71
N TRP A 157 -7.74 -0.72 -26.62
CA TRP A 157 -7.53 -1.28 -27.96
C TRP A 157 -6.73 -2.60 -27.94
N LEU A 158 -5.65 -2.69 -27.15
CA LEU A 158 -4.92 -3.93 -26.90
C LEU A 158 -5.85 -5.02 -26.35
N ALA A 159 -6.75 -4.66 -25.43
CA ALA A 159 -7.73 -5.58 -24.86
C ALA A 159 -8.78 -6.08 -25.88
N SER A 160 -8.94 -5.38 -27.02
CA SER A 160 -9.82 -5.78 -28.11
C SER A 160 -9.12 -6.57 -29.22
N MET A 161 -7.79 -6.73 -29.15
CA MET A 161 -7.04 -7.48 -30.15
C MET A 161 -7.08 -8.99 -29.90
N ARG A 162 -6.97 -9.75 -30.98
CA ARG A 162 -6.95 -11.22 -30.99
C ARG A 162 -5.84 -11.82 -30.13
N PHE A 163 -4.69 -11.14 -30.05
CA PHE A 163 -3.52 -11.56 -29.29
C PHE A 163 -3.17 -10.50 -28.24
N ASN A 164 -3.14 -10.91 -26.98
CA ASN A 164 -2.86 -10.07 -25.83
C ASN A 164 -1.51 -10.37 -25.17
N GLY A 165 -0.82 -11.41 -25.62
CA GLY A 165 0.53 -11.71 -25.17
C GLY A 165 0.61 -12.20 -23.73
N ASP A 166 -0.34 -13.02 -23.30
CA ASP A 166 -0.23 -13.78 -22.06
C ASP A 166 0.19 -15.24 -22.28
N GLY A 167 0.35 -15.64 -23.55
CA GLY A 167 0.70 -16.99 -23.98
C GLY A 167 -0.47 -17.98 -23.85
N VAL A 168 -1.70 -17.49 -23.69
CA VAL A 168 -2.91 -18.28 -23.50
C VAL A 168 -3.84 -18.12 -24.70
N VAL A 169 -4.06 -19.20 -25.44
CA VAL A 169 -4.99 -19.20 -26.58
C VAL A 169 -6.37 -19.69 -26.16
N THR A 170 -7.43 -19.04 -26.63
CA THR A 170 -8.82 -19.43 -26.35
C THR A 170 -9.51 -19.91 -27.63
N PRO A 171 -10.67 -20.57 -27.56
CA PRO A 171 -11.42 -20.94 -28.76
C PRO A 171 -11.72 -19.76 -29.70
N ASP A 172 -11.79 -18.54 -29.15
CA ASP A 172 -12.01 -17.31 -29.91
C ASP A 172 -10.76 -16.86 -30.68
N THR A 173 -9.55 -17.24 -30.27
CA THR A 173 -8.30 -16.84 -30.96
C THR A 173 -8.02 -17.65 -32.23
N ALA A 174 -8.78 -18.74 -32.46
CA ALA A 174 -8.69 -19.56 -33.66
C ALA A 174 -9.42 -18.97 -34.88
N ASP A 175 -10.09 -17.82 -34.76
CA ASP A 175 -10.90 -17.17 -35.82
C ASP A 175 -11.76 -18.20 -36.58
N ASP A 176 -11.70 -18.27 -37.91
CA ASP A 176 -12.52 -19.13 -38.76
C ASP A 176 -12.02 -20.59 -38.87
N ASP A 177 -10.97 -20.98 -38.14
CA ASP A 177 -10.48 -22.38 -38.13
C ASP A 177 -11.26 -23.22 -37.11
N ASP A 178 -12.39 -23.78 -37.55
CA ASP A 178 -13.25 -24.65 -36.75
C ASP A 178 -12.52 -25.91 -36.25
N ALA A 179 -11.52 -26.40 -36.98
CA ALA A 179 -10.76 -27.58 -36.57
C ALA A 179 -9.83 -27.25 -35.40
N LEU A 180 -9.15 -26.10 -35.47
CA LEU A 180 -8.28 -25.61 -34.39
C LEU A 180 -9.10 -25.21 -33.15
N ARG A 181 -10.27 -24.60 -33.33
CA ARG A 181 -11.20 -24.29 -32.24
C ARG A 181 -11.60 -25.55 -31.47
N ALA A 182 -12.03 -26.58 -32.20
CA ALA A 182 -12.43 -27.86 -31.59
C ALA A 182 -11.27 -28.56 -30.86
N VAL A 183 -10.03 -28.39 -31.34
CA VAL A 183 -8.83 -28.92 -30.66
C VAL A 183 -8.56 -28.18 -29.36
N ILE A 184 -8.68 -26.84 -29.34
CA ILE A 184 -8.48 -26.04 -28.12
C ILE A 184 -9.54 -26.41 -27.06
N GLU A 185 -10.80 -26.55 -27.45
CA GLU A 185 -11.88 -26.98 -26.55
C GLU A 185 -11.63 -28.40 -25.99
N GLU A 186 -11.18 -29.32 -26.83
CA GLU A 186 -10.83 -30.68 -26.43
C GLU A 186 -9.65 -30.71 -25.44
N ALA A 187 -8.61 -29.92 -25.71
CA ALA A 187 -7.44 -29.79 -24.85
C ALA A 187 -7.81 -29.17 -23.49
N ILE A 188 -8.67 -28.15 -23.48
CA ILE A 188 -9.20 -27.56 -22.23
C ILE A 188 -9.98 -28.59 -21.42
N ARG A 189 -10.82 -29.39 -22.09
CA ARG A 189 -11.64 -30.43 -21.42
C ARG A 189 -10.81 -31.53 -20.79
N THR A 190 -9.67 -31.90 -21.40
CA THR A 190 -8.86 -33.06 -21.01
C THR A 190 -7.68 -32.69 -20.11
N HIS A 191 -7.00 -31.57 -20.35
CA HIS A 191 -5.81 -31.10 -19.61
C HIS A 191 -6.06 -29.85 -18.75
N GLY A 192 -7.31 -29.38 -18.68
CA GLY A 192 -7.71 -28.19 -17.94
C GLY A 192 -7.37 -26.88 -18.65
N SER A 193 -7.77 -25.77 -18.04
CA SER A 193 -7.57 -24.43 -18.59
C SER A 193 -6.66 -23.56 -17.73
N THR A 194 -6.03 -22.58 -18.36
CA THR A 194 -5.41 -21.42 -17.72
C THR A 194 -6.27 -20.20 -18.04
N PRO A 195 -6.63 -19.35 -17.04
CA PRO A 195 -7.45 -18.19 -17.31
C PRO A 195 -6.65 -17.16 -18.11
N ASP A 196 -7.24 -16.70 -19.21
CA ASP A 196 -6.76 -15.57 -20.00
C ASP A 196 -6.73 -14.28 -19.16
N ARG A 197 -5.69 -13.47 -19.35
CA ARG A 197 -5.39 -12.26 -18.57
C ARG A 197 -6.50 -11.20 -18.65
N HIS A 198 -7.31 -11.19 -19.71
CA HIS A 198 -8.30 -10.15 -19.94
C HIS A 198 -9.70 -10.58 -19.51
N GLN A 199 -10.22 -11.66 -20.07
CA GLN A 199 -11.62 -12.04 -19.85
C GLN A 199 -11.78 -13.14 -18.79
N ASN A 200 -10.66 -13.60 -18.20
CA ASN A 200 -10.62 -14.81 -17.37
C ASN A 200 -11.29 -15.99 -18.08
N LYS A 201 -11.27 -15.99 -19.42
CA LYS A 201 -11.81 -17.08 -20.22
C LYS A 201 -10.90 -18.30 -20.09
N PRO A 202 -11.47 -19.50 -20.06
CA PRO A 202 -10.66 -20.71 -20.05
C PRO A 202 -9.90 -20.80 -21.38
N GLY A 203 -8.57 -20.80 -21.30
CA GLY A 203 -7.69 -20.97 -22.44
C GLY A 203 -6.62 -22.02 -22.20
N LEU A 204 -5.71 -22.16 -23.16
CA LEU A 204 -4.66 -23.16 -23.19
C LEU A 204 -3.29 -22.47 -23.28
N ASP A 205 -2.42 -22.76 -22.31
CA ASP A 205 -1.03 -22.30 -22.34
C ASP A 205 -0.10 -23.30 -23.06
N ARG A 206 1.14 -22.89 -23.34
CA ARG A 206 2.13 -23.75 -24.01
C ARG A 206 2.39 -25.07 -23.28
N ALA A 207 2.41 -25.07 -21.94
CA ALA A 207 2.72 -26.27 -21.17
C ALA A 207 1.60 -27.31 -21.29
N ARG A 208 0.34 -26.87 -21.18
CA ARG A 208 -0.85 -27.71 -21.35
C ARG A 208 -1.02 -28.17 -22.80
N ALA A 209 -0.80 -27.29 -23.78
CA ALA A 209 -0.80 -27.66 -25.18
C ALA A 209 0.26 -28.72 -25.50
N GLY A 210 1.47 -28.57 -24.94
CA GLY A 210 2.54 -29.55 -25.05
C GLY A 210 2.18 -30.91 -24.44
N ALA A 211 1.58 -30.91 -23.25
CA ALA A 211 1.13 -32.14 -22.58
C ALA A 211 0.03 -32.87 -23.38
N PHE A 212 -0.97 -32.13 -23.88
CA PHE A 212 -2.02 -32.67 -24.73
C PHE A 212 -1.47 -33.31 -26.01
N MET A 213 -0.53 -32.63 -26.67
CA MET A 213 0.09 -33.16 -27.89
C MET A 213 1.00 -34.36 -27.60
N ALA A 214 1.67 -34.40 -26.44
CA ALA A 214 2.46 -35.57 -26.03
C ALA A 214 1.58 -36.80 -25.79
N ASP A 215 0.42 -36.62 -25.15
CA ASP A 215 -0.54 -37.71 -24.92
C ASP A 215 -1.16 -38.23 -26.22
N ALA A 216 -1.46 -37.33 -27.17
CA ALA A 216 -1.95 -37.70 -28.49
C ALA A 216 -0.89 -38.48 -29.29
N LEU A 217 0.39 -38.08 -29.21
CA LEU A 217 1.51 -38.81 -29.82
C LEU A 217 1.67 -40.20 -29.21
N ALA A 218 1.62 -40.33 -27.87
CA ALA A 218 1.71 -41.62 -27.20
C ALA A 218 0.58 -42.58 -27.64
N MET A 219 -0.65 -42.05 -27.81
CA MET A 219 -1.77 -42.84 -28.33
C MET A 219 -1.57 -43.26 -29.78
N ARG A 220 -1.11 -42.36 -30.66
CA ARG A 220 -0.80 -42.69 -32.06
C ARG A 220 0.30 -43.76 -32.15
N ASP A 221 1.35 -43.63 -31.35
CA ASP A 221 2.47 -44.57 -31.35
C ASP A 221 2.04 -45.95 -30.83
N TRP A 222 1.14 -46.02 -29.84
CA TRP A 222 0.49 -47.27 -29.41
C TRP A 222 -0.35 -47.88 -30.54
N TYR A 223 -1.14 -47.07 -31.25
CA TYR A 223 -1.91 -47.52 -32.40
C TYR A 223 -0.99 -48.10 -33.49
N ALA A 224 0.11 -47.42 -33.82
CA ALA A 224 1.07 -47.88 -34.82
C ALA A 224 1.73 -49.23 -34.47
N GLN A 225 2.03 -49.48 -33.19
CA GLN A 225 2.50 -50.79 -32.72
C GLN A 225 1.47 -51.90 -32.97
N GLY A 226 0.18 -51.56 -32.97
CA GLY A 226 -0.93 -52.46 -33.28
C GLY A 226 -0.97 -52.95 -34.73
N ASP A 227 -0.32 -52.22 -35.64
CA ASP A 227 -0.28 -52.53 -37.08
C ASP A 227 0.93 -53.42 -37.46
N GLU A 228 1.79 -53.77 -36.51
CA GLU A 228 2.94 -54.64 -36.77
C GLU A 228 2.48 -56.04 -37.19
N GLU A 229 3.06 -56.59 -38.27
CA GLU A 229 2.67 -57.87 -38.87
C GLU A 229 2.76 -59.08 -37.91
N ALA A 230 3.60 -58.96 -36.86
CA ALA A 230 3.76 -59.97 -35.82
C ALA A 230 2.63 -59.98 -34.77
N LEU A 231 1.80 -58.94 -34.71
CA LEU A 231 0.82 -58.73 -33.64
C LEU A 231 -0.56 -59.37 -33.91
N PRO A 232 -1.10 -59.39 -35.15
CA PRO A 232 -2.40 -60.01 -35.44
C PRO A 232 -2.27 -61.37 -36.17
N PRO A 233 -2.01 -62.51 -35.49
CA PRO A 233 -1.95 -63.84 -36.11
C PRO A 233 -3.22 -64.24 -36.86
N LEU A 234 -4.38 -63.63 -36.55
CA LEU A 234 -5.67 -63.87 -37.20
C LEU A 234 -6.23 -62.60 -37.89
N GLY A 235 -5.39 -61.60 -38.16
CA GLY A 235 -5.84 -60.29 -38.66
C GLY A 235 -6.82 -59.62 -37.69
N ALA A 236 -7.92 -59.08 -38.21
CA ALA A 236 -8.95 -58.38 -37.43
C ALA A 236 -9.61 -59.23 -36.33
N ARG A 237 -9.54 -60.58 -36.39
CA ARG A 237 -10.12 -61.48 -35.39
C ARG A 237 -9.21 -61.71 -34.17
N THR A 238 -7.96 -61.26 -34.22
CA THR A 238 -6.97 -61.49 -33.15
C THR A 238 -7.44 -60.93 -31.81
N LEU A 239 -8.03 -59.73 -31.81
CA LEU A 239 -8.49 -59.08 -30.58
C LEU A 239 -9.63 -59.88 -29.91
N ALA A 240 -10.60 -60.33 -30.71
CA ALA A 240 -11.68 -61.21 -30.22
C ALA A 240 -11.14 -62.55 -29.68
N ALA A 241 -10.12 -63.12 -30.36
CA ALA A 241 -9.45 -64.34 -29.90
C ALA A 241 -8.66 -64.14 -28.59
N ALA A 242 -8.03 -62.98 -28.40
CA ALA A 242 -7.32 -62.62 -27.17
C ALA A 242 -8.32 -62.36 -26.02
N GLU A 243 -9.44 -61.69 -26.28
CA GLU A 243 -10.51 -61.49 -25.28
C GLU A 243 -11.14 -62.80 -24.83
N ALA A 244 -11.43 -63.70 -25.78
CA ALA A 244 -11.97 -65.02 -25.50
C ALA A 244 -10.98 -65.90 -24.72
N LEU A 245 -9.68 -65.82 -25.04
CA LEU A 245 -8.62 -66.46 -24.27
C LEU A 245 -8.60 -65.92 -22.83
N ARG A 246 -8.49 -64.60 -22.67
CA ARG A 246 -8.38 -63.92 -21.36
C ARG A 246 -9.55 -64.25 -20.45
N ALA A 247 -10.77 -64.38 -21.00
CA ALA A 247 -11.96 -64.73 -20.24
C ALA A 247 -11.85 -66.11 -19.56
N VAL A 248 -11.22 -67.10 -20.22
CA VAL A 248 -11.15 -68.49 -19.71
C VAL A 248 -9.83 -68.82 -18.99
N VAL A 249 -8.77 -68.00 -19.16
CA VAL A 249 -7.44 -68.22 -18.57
C VAL A 249 -7.48 -68.64 -17.09
N PRO A 250 -8.18 -67.94 -16.17
CA PRO A 250 -8.13 -68.29 -14.75
C PRO A 250 -8.63 -69.70 -14.45
N LYS A 251 -9.65 -70.16 -15.20
CA LYS A 251 -10.24 -71.50 -15.00
C LYS A 251 -9.52 -72.60 -15.73
N VAL A 252 -8.99 -72.33 -16.92
CA VAL A 252 -8.19 -73.30 -17.66
C VAL A 252 -6.86 -73.55 -16.95
N ASP A 253 -6.21 -72.51 -16.42
CA ASP A 253 -4.99 -72.64 -15.60
C ASP A 253 -5.26 -73.42 -14.30
N ASP A 254 -6.37 -73.15 -13.59
CA ASP A 254 -6.80 -73.92 -12.41
C ASP A 254 -7.02 -75.41 -12.76
N PHE A 255 -7.74 -75.70 -13.85
CA PHE A 255 -7.97 -77.07 -14.30
C PHE A 255 -6.66 -77.84 -14.56
N PHE A 256 -5.73 -77.27 -15.35
CA PHE A 256 -4.45 -77.93 -15.61
C PHE A 256 -3.59 -78.03 -14.34
N ALA A 257 -3.64 -77.06 -13.43
CA ALA A 257 -2.97 -77.14 -12.14
C ALA A 257 -3.50 -78.32 -11.30
N ARG A 258 -4.82 -78.50 -11.21
CA ARG A 258 -5.44 -79.65 -10.53
C ARG A 258 -5.10 -80.98 -11.22
N CYS A 259 -5.11 -81.03 -12.55
CA CYS A 259 -4.68 -82.21 -13.31
C CYS A 259 -3.21 -82.58 -13.05
N ARG A 260 -2.31 -81.60 -12.83
CA ARG A 260 -0.92 -81.88 -12.45
C ARG A 260 -0.82 -82.50 -11.05
N VAL A 261 -1.59 -82.00 -10.08
CA VAL A 261 -1.65 -82.58 -8.73
C VAL A 261 -2.23 -83.99 -8.78
N ALA A 262 -3.30 -84.21 -9.56
CA ALA A 262 -3.90 -85.52 -9.80
C ALA A 262 -2.96 -86.53 -10.47
N ALA A 263 -2.06 -86.07 -11.34
CA ALA A 263 -1.04 -86.90 -11.96
C ALA A 263 0.17 -87.19 -11.03
N TYR A 264 0.43 -86.31 -10.06
CA TYR A 264 1.48 -86.50 -9.05
C TYR A 264 1.07 -87.53 -8.01
N ASP A 265 -0.15 -87.42 -7.48
CA ASP A 265 -0.73 -88.39 -6.55
C ASP A 265 -2.18 -88.71 -6.94
N VAL A 266 -2.41 -89.96 -7.32
CA VAL A 266 -3.75 -90.43 -7.71
C VAL A 266 -4.76 -90.37 -6.56
N GLN A 267 -4.30 -90.41 -5.30
CA GLN A 267 -5.17 -90.27 -4.13
C GLN A 267 -5.77 -88.87 -4.02
N ALA A 268 -5.12 -87.85 -4.59
CA ALA A 268 -5.62 -86.47 -4.59
C ALA A 268 -6.82 -86.28 -5.54
N VAL A 269 -7.05 -87.16 -6.51
CA VAL A 269 -8.14 -87.04 -7.51
C VAL A 269 -9.52 -86.90 -6.84
N ALA A 270 -9.77 -87.65 -5.76
CA ALA A 270 -11.04 -87.60 -5.05
C ALA A 270 -11.25 -86.27 -4.33
N ALA A 271 -10.18 -85.64 -3.81
CA ALA A 271 -10.24 -84.35 -3.11
C ALA A 271 -10.28 -83.15 -4.06
N LEU A 272 -9.78 -83.30 -5.29
CA LEU A 272 -9.72 -82.23 -6.31
C LEU A 272 -11.04 -82.07 -7.09
N ASN A 273 -11.91 -83.08 -7.03
CA ASN A 273 -13.28 -83.04 -7.54
C ASN A 273 -14.28 -82.76 -6.40
N PRO A 274 -15.47 -82.21 -6.70
CA PRO A 274 -16.44 -81.89 -5.67
C PRO A 274 -16.89 -83.14 -4.89
N SER A 275 -16.94 -83.04 -3.56
CA SER A 275 -17.44 -84.11 -2.70
C SER A 275 -18.98 -84.21 -2.80
N PRO A 276 -19.58 -85.34 -2.39
CA PRO A 276 -21.04 -85.44 -2.28
C PRO A 276 -21.65 -84.31 -1.44
N GLU A 277 -20.99 -83.94 -0.33
CA GLU A 277 -21.40 -82.83 0.54
C GLU A 277 -21.39 -81.46 -0.17
N ALA A 278 -20.47 -81.25 -1.12
CA ALA A 278 -20.43 -80.04 -1.94
C ALA A 278 -21.61 -79.98 -2.93
N TYR A 279 -22.07 -81.12 -3.44
CA TYR A 279 -23.29 -81.17 -4.26
C TYR A 279 -24.56 -81.05 -3.43
N ASP A 280 -24.59 -81.61 -2.21
CA ASP A 280 -25.71 -81.46 -1.29
C ASP A 280 -25.91 -79.99 -0.89
N ALA A 281 -24.81 -79.24 -0.71
CA ALA A 281 -24.85 -77.80 -0.45
C ALA A 281 -25.44 -76.99 -1.63
N LEU A 282 -25.26 -77.46 -2.87
CA LEU A 282 -25.85 -76.84 -4.07
C LEU A 282 -27.34 -77.17 -4.23
N ALA A 283 -27.78 -78.35 -3.78
CA ALA A 283 -29.17 -78.82 -3.90
C ALA A 283 -30.16 -78.04 -3.00
N GLY A 284 -29.68 -77.32 -1.99
CA GLY A 284 -30.50 -76.48 -1.11
C GLY A 284 -31.00 -75.16 -1.74
N HIS A 285 -30.58 -74.84 -2.97
CA HIS A 285 -30.92 -73.62 -3.69
C HIS A 285 -31.48 -73.91 -5.09
N THR A 286 -32.12 -72.91 -5.72
CA THR A 286 -32.51 -73.03 -7.14
C THR A 286 -31.24 -73.10 -7.99
N LEU A 287 -31.10 -74.17 -8.78
CA LEU A 287 -29.92 -74.41 -9.62
C LEU A 287 -29.97 -73.50 -10.86
N ASP A 288 -29.34 -72.33 -10.76
CA ASP A 288 -29.03 -71.46 -11.90
C ASP A 288 -27.62 -71.76 -12.40
N ALA A 289 -27.48 -72.07 -13.69
CA ALA A 289 -26.20 -72.36 -14.33
C ALA A 289 -25.17 -71.24 -14.16
N ASN A 290 -25.61 -69.99 -13.97
CA ASN A 290 -24.74 -68.83 -13.78
C ASN A 290 -24.46 -68.51 -12.30
N ALA A 291 -24.93 -69.33 -11.36
CA ALA A 291 -24.72 -69.09 -9.95
C ALA A 291 -23.24 -69.25 -9.57
N GLN A 292 -22.76 -68.36 -8.71
CA GLN A 292 -21.37 -68.34 -8.22
C GLN A 292 -20.88 -69.70 -7.68
N PRO A 293 -21.67 -70.47 -6.89
CA PRO A 293 -21.25 -71.78 -6.41
C PRO A 293 -21.01 -72.82 -7.53
N ILE A 294 -21.75 -72.72 -8.64
CA ILE A 294 -21.55 -73.58 -9.82
C ILE A 294 -20.31 -73.11 -10.59
N ALA A 295 -20.11 -71.80 -10.74
CA ALA A 295 -18.92 -71.24 -11.37
C ALA A 295 -17.62 -71.60 -10.62
N GLU A 296 -17.67 -71.86 -9.32
CA GLU A 296 -16.52 -72.27 -8.50
C GLU A 296 -16.08 -73.72 -8.71
N LEU A 297 -16.98 -74.60 -9.20
CA LEU A 297 -16.67 -75.99 -9.52
C LEU A 297 -15.55 -76.09 -10.58
N PRO A 298 -14.80 -77.22 -10.62
CA PRO A 298 -13.83 -77.47 -11.68
C PRO A 298 -14.43 -77.30 -13.08
N LEU A 299 -13.63 -76.81 -14.03
CA LEU A 299 -14.08 -76.56 -15.41
C LEU A 299 -14.54 -77.85 -16.11
N ALA A 300 -13.89 -78.97 -15.81
CA ALA A 300 -14.25 -80.33 -16.21
C ALA A 300 -13.78 -81.30 -15.11
N PRO A 301 -14.24 -82.57 -15.09
CA PRO A 301 -13.77 -83.57 -14.14
C PRO A 301 -12.24 -83.68 -14.13
N VAL A 302 -11.63 -83.49 -12.96
CA VAL A 302 -10.17 -83.53 -12.82
C VAL A 302 -9.73 -84.98 -12.90
N THR A 303 -8.94 -85.29 -13.91
CA THR A 303 -8.31 -86.62 -14.08
C THR A 303 -6.79 -86.47 -14.25
N PRO A 304 -6.01 -87.55 -14.03
CA PRO A 304 -4.57 -87.55 -14.34
C PRO A 304 -4.27 -87.31 -15.84
N ARG A 305 -5.28 -87.52 -16.71
CA ARG A 305 -5.21 -87.25 -18.14
C ARG A 305 -5.42 -85.75 -18.34
N ARG A 306 -4.34 -85.03 -18.66
CA ARG A 306 -4.30 -83.57 -18.85
C ARG A 306 -4.96 -83.11 -20.16
N ALA A 307 -6.22 -83.48 -20.36
CA ALA A 307 -7.01 -83.15 -21.55
C ALA A 307 -8.32 -82.47 -21.13
N LEU A 308 -8.49 -81.21 -21.53
CA LEU A 308 -9.68 -80.41 -21.26
C LEU A 308 -10.69 -80.59 -22.40
N PRO A 309 -11.92 -81.09 -22.16
CA PRO A 309 -12.95 -81.11 -23.20
C PRO A 309 -13.32 -79.69 -23.62
N LEU A 310 -13.45 -79.43 -24.93
CA LEU A 310 -13.84 -78.12 -25.46
C LEU A 310 -15.37 -78.01 -25.63
N HIS A 311 -16.05 -79.15 -25.74
CA HIS A 311 -17.49 -79.26 -25.94
C HIS A 311 -18.07 -80.44 -25.15
N GLY A 312 -19.39 -80.42 -24.90
CA GLY A 312 -20.14 -81.55 -24.36
C GLY A 312 -20.53 -81.42 -22.87
N ALA A 313 -21.25 -82.43 -22.37
CA ALA A 313 -21.89 -82.43 -21.05
C ALA A 313 -20.93 -82.55 -19.86
N CYS A 314 -19.63 -82.75 -20.11
CA CYS A 314 -18.59 -82.85 -19.08
C CYS A 314 -18.00 -81.48 -18.71
N LEU A 315 -18.45 -80.39 -19.33
CA LEU A 315 -18.04 -79.02 -19.01
C LEU A 315 -18.92 -78.43 -17.91
N ASN A 316 -18.32 -77.58 -17.08
CA ASN A 316 -19.04 -76.78 -16.12
C ASN A 316 -20.05 -75.87 -16.84
N PRO A 317 -21.36 -75.98 -16.53
CA PRO A 317 -22.40 -75.22 -17.23
C PRO A 317 -22.23 -73.70 -17.11
N ALA A 318 -21.65 -73.19 -16.01
CA ALA A 318 -21.37 -71.76 -15.82
C ALA A 318 -20.34 -71.19 -16.81
N TRP A 319 -19.52 -72.07 -17.39
CA TRP A 319 -18.42 -71.70 -18.29
C TRP A 319 -18.65 -72.20 -19.72
N ALA A 320 -19.76 -72.86 -20.01
CA ALA A 320 -20.03 -73.48 -21.30
C ALA A 320 -20.02 -72.47 -22.45
N ASP A 321 -20.65 -71.30 -22.28
CA ASP A 321 -20.71 -70.25 -23.30
C ASP A 321 -19.35 -69.56 -23.53
N ALA A 322 -18.60 -69.32 -22.44
CA ALA A 322 -17.25 -68.76 -22.50
C ALA A 322 -16.28 -69.73 -23.19
N MET A 323 -16.37 -71.03 -22.86
CA MET A 323 -15.59 -72.09 -23.50
C MET A 323 -15.97 -72.30 -24.96
N ALA A 324 -17.25 -72.19 -25.32
CA ALA A 324 -17.70 -72.25 -26.71
C ALA A 324 -17.18 -71.07 -27.53
N THR A 325 -17.17 -69.87 -26.94
CA THR A 325 -16.60 -68.66 -27.56
C THR A 325 -15.09 -68.78 -27.74
N PHE A 326 -14.37 -69.24 -26.71
CA PHE A 326 -12.94 -69.56 -26.78
C PHE A 326 -12.63 -70.62 -27.84
N ALA A 327 -13.42 -71.70 -27.91
CA ALA A 327 -13.22 -72.74 -28.92
C ALA A 327 -13.41 -72.20 -30.35
N ARG A 328 -14.48 -71.44 -30.59
CA ARG A 328 -14.82 -70.87 -31.90
C ARG A 328 -13.82 -69.80 -32.35
N ASP A 329 -13.43 -68.90 -31.47
CA ASP A 329 -12.69 -67.69 -31.84
C ASP A 329 -11.18 -67.81 -31.64
N THR A 330 -10.72 -68.73 -30.78
CA THR A 330 -9.29 -68.92 -30.47
C THR A 330 -8.78 -70.31 -30.88
N VAL A 331 -9.46 -71.39 -30.49
CA VAL A 331 -8.93 -72.75 -30.73
C VAL A 331 -9.04 -73.16 -32.20
N VAL A 332 -10.22 -73.06 -32.80
CA VAL A 332 -10.45 -73.48 -34.19
C VAL A 332 -9.55 -72.70 -35.17
N PRO A 333 -9.40 -71.37 -35.08
CA PRO A 333 -8.57 -70.62 -36.03
C PRO A 333 -7.06 -70.84 -35.88
N LEU A 334 -6.54 -71.10 -34.68
CA LEU A 334 -5.10 -71.24 -34.42
C LEU A 334 -4.60 -72.69 -34.42
N LEU A 335 -5.45 -73.65 -34.06
CA LEU A 335 -5.09 -75.05 -33.83
C LEU A 335 -5.92 -76.06 -34.63
N GLY A 336 -7.00 -75.62 -35.29
CA GLY A 336 -7.95 -76.46 -36.00
C GLY A 336 -9.05 -77.05 -35.10
N GLU A 337 -10.03 -77.72 -35.71
CA GLU A 337 -11.12 -78.39 -34.98
C GLU A 337 -10.61 -79.51 -34.08
N ARG A 338 -11.02 -79.48 -32.80
CA ARG A 338 -10.63 -80.46 -31.77
C ARG A 338 -11.72 -80.64 -30.74
N ASP A 339 -11.82 -81.86 -30.20
CA ASP A 339 -12.76 -82.17 -29.12
C ASP A 339 -12.18 -81.89 -27.73
N ALA A 340 -10.86 -81.93 -27.57
CA ALA A 340 -10.16 -81.68 -26.32
C ALA A 340 -8.84 -80.91 -26.54
N LEU A 341 -8.48 -80.11 -25.53
CA LEU A 341 -7.26 -79.29 -25.47
C LEU A 341 -6.26 -79.87 -24.48
N GLU A 342 -5.04 -80.11 -24.95
CA GLU A 342 -3.92 -80.57 -24.10
C GLU A 342 -3.15 -79.39 -23.48
N GLU A 343 -2.45 -79.63 -22.37
CA GLU A 343 -1.67 -78.59 -21.67
C GLU A 343 -0.62 -77.92 -22.58
N ALA A 344 0.05 -78.68 -23.45
CA ALA A 344 1.02 -78.12 -24.40
C ALA A 344 0.37 -77.21 -25.45
N GLN A 345 -0.84 -77.55 -25.90
CA GLN A 345 -1.62 -76.77 -26.85
C GLN A 345 -2.13 -75.47 -26.21
N TRP A 346 -2.55 -75.54 -24.95
CA TRP A 346 -2.90 -74.37 -24.14
C TRP A 346 -1.74 -73.39 -24.03
N GLN A 347 -0.52 -73.87 -23.71
CA GLN A 347 0.66 -73.01 -23.66
C GLN A 347 1.01 -72.41 -25.03
N SER A 348 0.84 -73.17 -26.12
CA SER A 348 1.05 -72.66 -27.49
C SER A 348 0.08 -71.52 -27.84
N LEU A 349 -1.19 -71.61 -27.46
CA LEU A 349 -2.17 -70.54 -27.68
C LEU A 349 -1.79 -69.26 -26.93
N ARG A 350 -1.37 -69.40 -25.66
CA ARG A 350 -0.88 -68.28 -24.85
C ARG A 350 0.35 -67.62 -25.48
N LEU A 351 1.30 -68.40 -25.98
CA LEU A 351 2.49 -67.86 -26.66
C LEU A 351 2.15 -67.12 -27.95
N GLN A 352 1.19 -67.61 -28.74
CA GLN A 352 0.78 -66.96 -29.99
C GLN A 352 0.01 -65.65 -29.77
N LEU A 353 -0.78 -65.54 -28.69
CA LEU A 353 -1.56 -64.34 -28.38
C LEU A 353 -0.88 -63.39 -27.38
N ALA A 354 0.24 -63.80 -26.75
CA ALA A 354 1.00 -62.98 -25.82
C ALA A 354 1.42 -61.60 -26.39
N PRO A 355 1.85 -61.47 -27.66
CA PRO A 355 2.16 -60.15 -28.24
C PRO A 355 0.95 -59.22 -28.27
N CYS A 356 -0.24 -59.74 -28.61
CA CYS A 356 -1.48 -58.98 -28.63
C CYS A 356 -1.93 -58.59 -27.21
N GLU A 357 -1.84 -59.50 -26.23
CA GLU A 357 -2.14 -59.17 -24.83
C GLU A 357 -1.17 -58.11 -24.26
N ALA A 358 0.12 -58.22 -24.58
CA ALA A 358 1.13 -57.23 -24.17
C ALA A 358 0.86 -55.86 -24.77
N TRP A 359 0.47 -55.79 -26.05
CA TRP A 359 0.09 -54.54 -26.70
C TRP A 359 -1.18 -53.93 -26.09
N ILE A 360 -2.23 -54.72 -25.82
CA ILE A 360 -3.45 -54.23 -25.15
C ILE A 360 -3.09 -53.67 -23.75
N ALA A 361 -2.23 -54.37 -23.01
CA ALA A 361 -1.77 -53.95 -21.69
C ALA A 361 -0.86 -52.71 -21.72
N ALA A 362 -0.15 -52.48 -22.84
CA ALA A 362 0.71 -51.31 -23.05
C ALA A 362 -0.05 -50.05 -23.48
N ARG A 363 -1.39 -50.09 -23.57
CA ARG A 363 -2.20 -48.92 -23.91
C ARG A 363 -1.95 -47.79 -22.90
N PRO A 364 -1.59 -46.58 -23.34
CA PRO A 364 -1.41 -45.44 -22.44
C PRO A 364 -2.70 -45.12 -21.68
N ASP A 365 -2.60 -45.01 -20.35
CA ASP A 365 -3.68 -44.55 -19.49
C ASP A 365 -3.66 -43.01 -19.41
N ASN A 366 -4.18 -42.38 -20.46
CA ASN A 366 -4.28 -40.92 -20.54
C ASN A 366 -5.70 -40.46 -20.91
N ALA A 367 -5.95 -39.16 -20.80
CA ALA A 367 -7.28 -38.57 -21.02
C ALA A 367 -7.81 -38.78 -22.44
N LEU A 368 -6.93 -39.13 -23.40
CA LEU A 368 -7.26 -39.37 -24.81
C LEU A 368 -7.45 -40.86 -25.13
N ALA A 369 -7.28 -41.75 -24.15
CA ALA A 369 -7.37 -43.18 -24.35
C ALA A 369 -8.70 -43.59 -24.99
N GLY A 370 -9.81 -42.91 -24.69
CA GLY A 370 -11.14 -43.22 -25.25
C GLY A 370 -11.38 -42.81 -26.70
N LEU A 371 -10.47 -42.07 -27.34
CA LEU A 371 -10.68 -41.53 -28.69
C LEU A 371 -10.26 -42.53 -29.78
N PRO A 372 -10.98 -42.59 -30.93
CA PRO A 372 -10.60 -43.44 -32.06
C PRO A 372 -9.35 -42.91 -32.77
N ARG A 373 -8.61 -43.81 -33.44
CA ARG A 373 -7.38 -43.48 -34.20
C ARG A 373 -7.56 -42.27 -35.12
N GLU A 374 -8.61 -42.26 -35.93
CA GLU A 374 -8.89 -41.16 -36.87
C GLU A 374 -8.96 -39.79 -36.19
N ARG A 375 -9.52 -39.75 -34.97
CA ARG A 375 -9.59 -38.50 -34.20
C ARG A 375 -8.22 -38.12 -33.64
N ILE A 376 -7.42 -39.07 -33.16
CA ILE A 376 -6.05 -38.81 -32.68
C ILE A 376 -5.18 -38.26 -33.82
N ASP A 377 -5.27 -38.84 -35.02
CA ASP A 377 -4.52 -38.38 -36.19
C ASP A 377 -4.95 -36.95 -36.60
N ALA A 378 -6.26 -36.67 -36.57
CA ALA A 378 -6.79 -35.32 -36.83
C ALA A 378 -6.29 -34.28 -35.80
N LEU A 379 -6.21 -34.64 -34.52
CA LEU A 379 -5.65 -33.76 -33.48
C LEU A 379 -4.18 -33.46 -33.76
N LEU A 380 -3.38 -34.48 -34.09
CA LEU A 380 -1.95 -34.32 -34.36
C LEU A 380 -1.67 -33.50 -35.63
N ALA A 381 -2.56 -33.53 -36.62
CA ALA A 381 -2.44 -32.70 -37.82
C ALA A 381 -2.51 -31.19 -37.51
N THR A 382 -3.19 -30.79 -36.43
CA THR A 382 -3.32 -29.37 -36.01
C THR A 382 -2.21 -28.91 -35.06
N ARG A 383 -1.26 -29.78 -34.71
CA ARG A 383 -0.20 -29.50 -33.72
C ARG A 383 0.59 -28.24 -34.04
N ASP A 384 1.08 -28.12 -35.27
CA ASP A 384 1.94 -27.01 -35.65
C ASP A 384 1.16 -25.70 -35.70
N ALA A 385 -0.10 -25.74 -36.13
CA ALA A 385 -1.00 -24.57 -36.12
C ALA A 385 -1.29 -24.08 -34.69
N LEU A 386 -1.56 -24.99 -33.75
CA LEU A 386 -1.76 -24.63 -32.34
C LEU A 386 -0.51 -24.00 -31.71
N LEU A 387 0.67 -24.61 -31.94
CA LEU A 387 1.92 -24.09 -31.40
C LEU A 387 2.31 -22.75 -32.04
N ALA A 388 2.02 -22.56 -33.33
CA ALA A 388 2.20 -21.29 -34.03
C ALA A 388 1.27 -20.22 -33.43
N LEU A 389 0.00 -20.53 -33.18
CA LEU A 389 -0.95 -19.60 -32.56
C LEU A 389 -0.49 -19.12 -31.18
N ILE A 390 0.04 -20.03 -30.36
CA ILE A 390 0.62 -19.68 -29.05
C ILE A 390 1.89 -18.83 -29.21
N ALA A 391 2.73 -19.13 -30.20
CA ALA A 391 3.93 -18.33 -30.47
C ALA A 391 3.60 -16.92 -30.99
N GLU A 392 2.55 -16.78 -31.80
CA GLU A 392 2.04 -15.48 -32.25
C GLU A 392 1.52 -14.65 -31.07
N ASP A 393 0.80 -15.27 -30.13
CA ASP A 393 0.38 -14.58 -28.92
C ASP A 393 1.57 -14.13 -28.07
N GLU A 394 2.51 -15.04 -27.75
CA GLU A 394 3.70 -14.69 -26.98
C GLU A 394 4.53 -13.57 -27.63
N ALA A 395 4.56 -13.48 -28.97
CA ALA A 395 5.21 -12.38 -29.66
C ALA A 395 4.52 -11.03 -29.40
N ALA A 396 3.20 -11.02 -29.18
CA ALA A 396 2.46 -9.82 -28.77
C ALA A 396 2.87 -9.34 -27.36
N GLU A 397 3.34 -10.23 -26.48
CA GLU A 397 3.83 -9.83 -25.15
C GLU A 397 5.00 -8.85 -25.26
N HIS A 398 5.93 -9.12 -26.17
CA HIS A 398 7.07 -8.24 -26.40
C HIS A 398 6.62 -6.82 -26.80
N HIS A 399 5.63 -6.72 -27.68
CA HIS A 399 5.05 -5.45 -28.08
C HIS A 399 4.33 -4.74 -26.92
N ASN A 400 3.59 -5.47 -26.08
CA ASN A 400 2.90 -4.91 -24.92
C ASN A 400 3.87 -4.39 -23.85
N ARG A 401 5.00 -5.08 -23.66
CA ARG A 401 6.10 -4.59 -22.82
C ARG A 401 6.71 -3.31 -23.38
N LEU A 402 6.98 -3.25 -24.69
CA LEU A 402 7.48 -2.04 -25.35
C LEU A 402 6.49 -0.87 -25.25
N LEU A 403 5.17 -1.12 -25.33
CA LEU A 403 4.16 -0.09 -25.13
C LEU A 403 4.20 0.47 -23.70
N THR A 404 4.32 -0.41 -22.71
CA THR A 404 4.44 -0.01 -21.29
C THR A 404 5.73 0.78 -21.06
N ASP A 405 6.84 0.36 -21.67
CA ASP A 405 8.10 1.10 -21.64
C ASP A 405 7.96 2.47 -22.31
N LEU A 406 7.24 2.58 -23.43
CA LEU A 406 7.00 3.84 -24.11
C LEU A 406 6.11 4.78 -23.27
N GLU A 407 5.06 4.26 -22.62
CA GLU A 407 4.25 4.99 -21.64
C GLU A 407 5.15 5.53 -20.51
N LYS A 408 5.99 4.66 -19.94
CA LYS A 408 6.93 5.00 -18.88
C LYS A 408 7.89 6.10 -19.32
N LEU A 409 8.47 6.00 -20.52
CA LEU A 409 9.40 7.00 -21.03
C LEU A 409 8.73 8.37 -21.24
N LEU A 410 7.54 8.41 -21.82
CA LEU A 410 6.77 9.64 -22.00
C LEU A 410 6.39 10.30 -20.67
N ARG A 411 5.97 9.50 -19.68
CA ARG A 411 5.67 9.98 -18.32
C ARG A 411 6.91 10.52 -17.64
N LEU A 412 8.04 9.82 -17.73
CA LEU A 412 9.31 10.28 -17.19
C LEU A 412 9.76 11.59 -17.88
N GLN A 413 9.62 11.72 -19.21
CA GLN A 413 9.97 12.95 -19.90
C GLN A 413 9.13 14.15 -19.43
N ARG A 414 7.82 13.95 -19.19
CA ARG A 414 6.92 14.97 -18.67
C ARG A 414 7.23 15.34 -17.22
N ASP A 415 7.40 14.33 -16.37
CA ASP A 415 7.26 14.47 -14.91
C ASP A 415 8.60 14.41 -14.14
N LEU A 416 9.65 13.79 -14.70
CA LEU A 416 10.90 13.52 -13.97
C LEU A 416 11.57 14.81 -13.49
N ARG A 417 11.56 15.87 -14.31
CA ARG A 417 12.07 17.19 -13.90
C ARG A 417 11.35 17.72 -12.66
N VAL A 418 10.03 17.59 -12.62
CA VAL A 418 9.20 18.03 -11.49
C VAL A 418 9.54 17.17 -10.27
N LEU A 419 9.64 15.85 -10.43
CA LEU A 419 10.03 14.93 -9.36
C LEU A 419 11.41 15.26 -8.78
N LEU A 420 12.44 15.40 -9.63
CA LEU A 420 13.81 15.72 -9.20
C LEU A 420 13.90 17.08 -8.47
N HIS A 421 13.15 18.08 -8.93
CA HIS A 421 13.06 19.38 -8.27
C HIS A 421 12.28 19.35 -6.94
N ASN A 422 11.44 18.34 -6.71
CA ASN A 422 10.63 18.17 -5.51
C ASN A 422 11.09 17.04 -4.59
N PHE A 423 12.06 16.23 -5.00
CA PHE A 423 12.58 15.10 -4.23
C PHE A 423 14.04 15.34 -3.85
N VAL A 424 14.90 15.58 -4.85
CA VAL A 424 16.35 15.70 -4.66
C VAL A 424 16.72 17.09 -4.16
N SER A 425 16.20 18.15 -4.80
CA SER A 425 16.60 19.53 -4.51
C SER A 425 15.57 20.36 -3.73
N PHE A 426 14.28 20.00 -3.74
CA PHE A 426 13.18 20.83 -3.20
C PHE A 426 13.16 22.28 -3.74
N LYS A 427 13.81 22.50 -4.89
CA LYS A 427 13.92 23.80 -5.55
C LYS A 427 12.55 24.43 -5.77
N ALA A 428 11.54 23.63 -6.12
CA ALA A 428 10.19 24.09 -6.38
C ALA A 428 9.64 24.87 -5.17
N PHE A 429 9.65 24.25 -3.99
CA PHE A 429 9.19 24.86 -2.74
C PHE A 429 9.92 26.17 -2.40
N TYR A 430 11.25 26.21 -2.50
CA TYR A 430 12.02 27.40 -2.13
C TYR A 430 11.95 28.53 -3.17
N ARG A 431 11.60 28.21 -4.42
CA ARG A 431 11.37 29.19 -5.49
C ARG A 431 9.91 29.63 -5.62
N ARG A 432 9.00 29.09 -4.79
CA ARG A 432 7.55 29.29 -4.91
C ARG A 432 6.98 28.78 -6.24
N GLU A 433 7.57 27.72 -6.76
CA GLU A 433 6.98 26.90 -7.81
C GLU A 433 6.22 25.79 -7.06
N ASP A 434 4.90 25.69 -7.24
CA ASP A 434 4.01 24.91 -6.36
C ASP A 434 4.52 23.47 -6.13
N ALA A 435 4.95 23.16 -4.91
CA ALA A 435 5.61 21.89 -4.60
C ALA A 435 4.63 20.72 -4.51
N ILE A 436 5.06 19.50 -4.87
CA ILE A 436 4.16 18.34 -5.00
C ILE A 436 3.51 17.92 -3.67
N PHE A 437 4.13 18.22 -2.53
CA PHE A 437 3.54 17.94 -1.21
C PHE A 437 2.53 19.00 -0.75
N GLN A 438 2.42 20.13 -1.45
CA GLN A 438 1.43 21.17 -1.13
C GLN A 438 0.07 20.76 -1.69
N ALA A 439 -0.94 20.60 -0.84
CA ALA A 439 -2.27 20.15 -1.24
C ALA A 439 -3.15 21.27 -1.81
N GLY A 440 -2.84 22.54 -1.50
CA GLY A 440 -3.63 23.71 -1.91
C GLY A 440 -3.48 24.91 -0.98
N THR A 441 -4.48 25.81 -1.01
CA THR A 441 -4.51 27.03 -0.19
C THR A 441 -5.71 27.05 0.74
N LEU A 442 -5.46 27.19 2.05
CA LEU A 442 -6.51 27.37 3.06
C LEU A 442 -6.74 28.87 3.33
N TYR A 443 -7.99 29.30 3.25
CA TYR A 443 -8.44 30.62 3.69
C TYR A 443 -9.14 30.53 5.03
N LEU A 444 -8.56 31.17 6.04
CA LEU A 444 -9.11 31.18 7.39
C LEU A 444 -8.68 32.44 8.15
N ASP A 445 -9.61 33.07 8.87
CA ASP A 445 -9.35 34.27 9.69
C ASP A 445 -8.69 35.44 8.94
N GLY A 446 -9.13 35.72 7.72
CA GLY A 446 -8.55 36.79 6.89
C GLY A 446 -7.11 36.51 6.46
N ARG A 447 -6.74 35.23 6.37
CA ARG A 447 -5.40 34.78 5.95
C ARG A 447 -5.51 33.74 4.86
N SER A 448 -4.48 33.69 4.02
CA SER A 448 -4.21 32.55 3.15
C SER A 448 -3.03 31.77 3.72
N CYS A 449 -3.12 30.44 3.70
CA CYS A 449 -2.07 29.51 4.07
C CYS A 449 -1.76 28.62 2.86
N GLU A 450 -0.58 28.79 2.26
CA GLU A 450 -0.10 28.06 1.08
C GLU A 450 0.64 26.76 1.47
N LEU A 451 1.12 26.66 2.71
CA LEU A 451 1.74 25.43 3.23
C LEU A 451 0.67 24.53 3.86
N THR A 452 -0.03 23.79 3.00
CA THR A 452 -1.00 22.76 3.40
C THR A 452 -0.55 21.39 2.91
N VAL A 453 -0.70 20.35 3.73
CA VAL A 453 -0.32 18.98 3.38
C VAL A 453 -1.50 18.06 3.69
N GLN A 454 -1.75 17.08 2.83
CA GLN A 454 -2.80 16.08 3.07
C GLN A 454 -2.33 15.09 4.15
N VAL A 455 -3.24 14.74 5.06
CA VAL A 455 -2.94 13.88 6.20
C VAL A 455 -3.91 12.72 6.22
N GLN A 456 -3.40 11.49 6.27
CA GLN A 456 -4.24 10.30 6.45
C GLN A 456 -4.63 10.08 7.92
N ASP A 457 -3.67 10.26 8.85
CA ASP A 457 -3.89 10.09 10.29
C ASP A 457 -3.49 11.36 11.06
N THR A 458 -4.48 12.17 11.42
CA THR A 458 -4.33 13.42 12.17
C THR A 458 -3.68 13.21 13.55
N ALA A 459 -3.94 12.09 14.21
CA ALA A 459 -3.46 11.84 15.56
C ALA A 459 -1.96 11.50 15.56
N ARG A 460 -1.54 10.57 14.69
CA ARG A 460 -0.11 10.23 14.51
C ARG A 460 0.67 11.40 13.93
N HIS A 461 0.08 12.15 13.00
CA HIS A 461 0.77 13.27 12.39
C HIS A 461 1.03 14.40 13.40
N ALA A 462 0.11 14.65 14.33
CA ALA A 462 0.23 15.71 15.33
C ALA A 462 1.38 15.50 16.33
N THR A 463 1.74 14.26 16.65
CA THR A 463 2.82 13.98 17.62
C THR A 463 4.18 14.31 17.03
N LEU A 464 4.43 13.91 15.78
CA LEU A 464 5.67 14.19 15.06
C LEU A 464 5.78 15.65 14.62
N ALA A 465 4.71 16.19 14.02
CA ALA A 465 4.72 17.56 13.49
C ALA A 465 4.78 18.63 14.60
N GLY A 466 4.42 18.31 15.85
CA GLY A 466 4.62 19.19 17.00
C GLY A 466 6.09 19.61 17.20
N LEU A 467 7.04 18.77 16.75
CA LEU A 467 8.48 19.06 16.79
C LEU A 467 8.92 20.13 15.79
N ALA A 468 8.09 20.46 14.80
CA ALA A 468 8.38 21.45 13.74
C ALA A 468 8.41 22.91 14.24
N LYS A 469 8.00 23.17 15.49
CA LYS A 469 7.96 24.51 16.13
C LYS A 469 7.17 25.56 15.34
N THR A 470 6.22 25.11 14.52
CA THR A 470 5.31 25.93 13.70
C THR A 470 3.89 25.80 14.25
N CYS A 471 3.05 26.82 14.08
CA CYS A 471 1.63 26.72 14.45
C CYS A 471 0.92 25.92 13.36
N LEU A 472 0.27 24.83 13.74
CA LEU A 472 -0.38 23.90 12.80
C LEU A 472 -1.85 23.77 13.16
N ALA A 473 -2.74 24.01 12.19
CA ALA A 473 -4.16 23.70 12.34
C ALA A 473 -4.51 22.51 11.45
N TYR A 474 -5.05 21.47 12.07
CA TYR A 474 -5.61 20.32 11.40
C TYR A 474 -7.06 20.63 11.06
N CYS A 475 -7.42 20.45 9.80
CA CYS A 475 -8.76 20.71 9.31
C CYS A 475 -9.30 19.47 8.62
N ASP A 476 -10.55 19.11 8.94
CA ASP A 476 -11.31 18.16 8.15
C ASP A 476 -12.07 18.95 7.09
N CYS A 477 -11.84 18.59 5.83
CA CYS A 477 -12.47 19.22 4.68
C CYS A 477 -13.51 18.28 4.09
N THR A 478 -14.70 18.79 3.82
CA THR A 478 -15.82 18.02 3.29
C THR A 478 -16.36 18.65 2.02
N ARG A 479 -16.65 17.83 1.01
CA ARG A 479 -17.26 18.27 -0.25
C ARG A 479 -18.12 17.16 -0.84
N GLN A 480 -19.41 17.41 -1.04
CA GLN A 480 -20.34 16.48 -1.70
C GLN A 480 -20.27 15.01 -1.23
N GLY A 481 -20.01 14.76 0.06
CA GLY A 481 -19.86 13.43 0.64
C GLY A 481 -18.43 12.89 0.70
N GLU A 482 -17.48 13.48 -0.03
CA GLU A 482 -16.04 13.22 0.09
C GLU A 482 -15.45 13.94 1.30
N LYS A 483 -14.49 13.28 1.96
CA LYS A 483 -13.78 13.81 3.13
C LYS A 483 -12.28 13.74 2.90
N MET A 484 -11.59 14.81 3.26
CA MET A 484 -10.13 14.86 3.26
C MET A 484 -9.65 15.57 4.53
N SER A 485 -8.59 15.07 5.15
CA SER A 485 -7.95 15.75 6.27
C SER A 485 -6.67 16.44 5.81
N ILE A 486 -6.48 17.68 6.23
CA ILE A 486 -5.30 18.49 5.90
C ILE A 486 -4.68 19.08 7.15
N VAL A 487 -3.39 19.38 7.07
CA VAL A 487 -2.69 20.23 8.04
C VAL A 487 -2.25 21.51 7.35
N ALA A 488 -2.62 22.65 7.93
CA ALA A 488 -2.21 23.97 7.45
C ALA A 488 -1.21 24.60 8.44
N ALA A 489 -0.08 25.06 7.92
CA ALA A 489 0.92 25.76 8.71
C ALA A 489 0.67 27.28 8.73
N PHE A 490 0.44 27.81 9.93
CA PHE A 490 0.30 29.24 10.18
C PHE A 490 1.66 29.83 10.57
N THR A 491 2.26 30.55 9.63
CA THR A 491 3.58 31.14 9.79
C THR A 491 3.56 32.65 10.05
N ALA A 492 2.41 33.31 9.84
CA ALA A 492 2.18 34.74 10.05
C ALA A 492 0.77 35.04 10.64
N GLY A 493 0.61 36.24 11.20
CA GLY A 493 -0.61 36.69 11.88
C GLY A 493 -0.71 36.25 13.36
N ASP A 494 -1.80 36.60 14.05
CA ASP A 494 -1.99 36.31 15.49
C ASP A 494 -2.68 34.95 15.73
N VAL A 495 -2.43 34.28 16.84
CA VAL A 495 -3.04 32.94 17.11
C VAL A 495 -4.40 33.06 17.82
N ASP A 496 -4.78 34.25 18.26
CA ASP A 496 -5.85 34.47 19.25
C ASP A 496 -7.26 34.00 18.82
N PHE A 497 -7.54 33.95 17.51
CA PHE A 497 -8.84 33.53 16.97
C PHE A 497 -8.80 32.18 16.24
N LEU A 498 -7.73 31.41 16.41
CA LEU A 498 -7.65 30.03 15.93
C LEU A 498 -8.15 29.13 17.06
N PHE A 499 -9.35 28.57 16.92
CA PHE A 499 -9.91 27.62 17.87
C PHE A 499 -10.55 26.45 17.13
N VAL A 500 -10.62 25.30 17.81
CA VAL A 500 -11.25 24.08 17.31
C VAL A 500 -12.74 24.36 17.04
N GLY A 501 -13.25 23.87 15.91
CA GLY A 501 -14.62 24.08 15.44
C GLY A 501 -14.82 25.31 14.56
N ARG A 502 -13.76 26.08 14.27
CA ARG A 502 -13.85 27.20 13.33
C ARG A 502 -13.81 26.72 11.88
N ASN A 503 -14.69 27.29 11.07
CA ASN A 503 -14.79 26.97 9.64
C ASN A 503 -13.92 27.92 8.80
N GLY A 504 -13.42 27.40 7.68
CA GLY A 504 -12.70 28.09 6.63
C GLY A 504 -12.97 27.43 5.29
N VAL A 505 -12.35 27.96 4.23
CA VAL A 505 -12.50 27.43 2.87
C VAL A 505 -11.14 26.98 2.37
N PHE A 506 -11.04 25.72 1.95
CA PHE A 506 -9.84 25.17 1.35
C PHE A 506 -10.02 25.06 -0.16
N TYR A 507 -9.07 25.58 -0.92
CA TYR A 507 -8.98 25.35 -2.36
C TYR A 507 -7.87 24.36 -2.62
N ASP A 508 -8.23 23.24 -3.25
CA ASP A 508 -7.23 22.30 -3.74
C ASP A 508 -6.48 22.86 -4.96
N ARG A 509 -5.50 22.10 -5.46
CA ARG A 509 -4.70 22.50 -6.62
C ARG A 509 -5.45 22.50 -7.94
N GLN A 510 -6.63 21.89 -7.98
CA GLN A 510 -7.53 21.89 -9.13
C GLN A 510 -8.54 23.06 -9.04
N GLY A 511 -8.41 23.92 -8.03
CA GLY A 511 -9.28 25.07 -7.80
C GLY A 511 -10.65 24.70 -7.24
N ARG A 512 -10.83 23.46 -6.76
CA ARG A 512 -12.08 22.98 -6.16
C ARG A 512 -12.16 23.44 -4.71
N ASP A 513 -13.33 23.91 -4.33
CA ASP A 513 -13.66 24.45 -3.02
C ASP A 513 -14.10 23.36 -2.05
N TRP A 514 -13.55 23.38 -0.84
CA TRP A 514 -13.85 22.46 0.24
C TRP A 514 -14.17 23.21 1.52
N ASP A 515 -15.21 22.77 2.24
CA ASP A 515 -15.54 23.31 3.55
C ASP A 515 -14.59 22.73 4.59
N ALA A 516 -13.70 23.56 5.14
CA ALA A 516 -12.67 23.14 6.09
C ALA A 516 -13.07 23.50 7.53
N THR A 517 -13.03 22.54 8.44
CA THR A 517 -13.31 22.77 9.87
C THR A 517 -12.10 22.40 10.72
N ILE A 518 -11.63 23.29 11.58
CA ILE A 518 -10.49 23.01 12.47
C ILE A 518 -10.88 21.93 13.49
N THR A 519 -10.17 20.81 13.50
CA THR A 519 -10.38 19.71 14.46
C THR A 519 -9.35 19.69 15.57
N LYS A 520 -8.11 20.11 15.28
CA LYS A 520 -7.02 20.15 16.25
C LYS A 520 -6.06 21.30 15.95
N LEU A 521 -5.56 21.94 17.01
CA LEU A 521 -4.61 23.04 16.90
C LEU A 521 -3.35 22.76 17.72
N ILE A 522 -2.18 22.92 17.10
CA ILE A 522 -0.89 22.96 17.78
C ILE A 522 -0.43 24.40 17.81
N GLU A 523 -0.48 24.99 19.01
CA GLU A 523 -0.11 26.38 19.23
C GLU A 523 1.40 26.54 19.37
N ASN A 524 2.00 27.32 18.47
CA ASN A 524 3.38 27.79 18.56
C ASN A 524 3.43 29.27 18.18
N PRO A 525 4.40 30.05 18.70
CA PRO A 525 4.45 31.48 18.43
C PRO A 525 4.65 31.76 16.93
N THR A 526 3.80 32.61 16.36
CA THR A 526 3.86 33.01 14.95
C THR A 526 4.82 34.18 14.73
N SER A 527 4.92 35.12 15.70
CA SER A 527 5.79 36.29 15.66
C SER A 527 6.41 36.64 17.04
N VAL A 528 7.53 37.39 17.02
CA VAL A 528 8.17 37.90 18.26
C VAL A 528 7.30 38.96 18.94
N ALA A 529 6.62 39.80 18.15
CA ALA A 529 5.73 40.85 18.66
C ALA A 529 4.55 40.25 19.44
N GLN A 530 3.97 39.14 18.95
CA GLN A 530 2.92 38.43 19.68
C GLN A 530 3.46 37.86 21.01
N ALA A 531 4.68 37.32 21.02
CA ALA A 531 5.30 36.75 22.22
C ALA A 531 5.61 37.80 23.30
N PHE A 532 5.80 39.07 22.93
CA PHE A 532 5.97 40.17 23.90
C PHE A 532 4.70 40.36 24.74
N PHE A 533 3.51 40.32 24.12
CA PHE A 533 2.23 40.53 24.81
C PHE A 533 1.65 39.27 25.45
N ALA A 534 2.17 38.08 25.13
CA ALA A 534 1.62 36.82 25.60
C ALA A 534 1.56 36.68 27.14
N PRO A 535 2.59 37.05 27.93
CA PRO A 535 2.54 36.98 29.39
C PRO A 535 1.45 37.88 29.99
N TYR A 536 1.30 39.10 29.45
CA TYR A 536 0.30 40.07 29.91
C TYR A 536 -1.12 39.59 29.59
N LYS A 537 -1.36 39.06 28.38
CA LYS A 537 -2.66 38.47 28.01
C LYS A 537 -3.02 37.28 28.91
N LYS A 538 -2.06 36.40 29.21
CA LYS A 538 -2.28 35.28 30.15
C LYS A 538 -2.62 35.77 31.55
N PHE A 539 -1.95 36.81 32.03
CA PHE A 539 -2.25 37.41 33.33
C PHE A 539 -3.66 38.01 33.39
N VAL A 540 -4.08 38.73 32.33
CA VAL A 540 -5.46 39.25 32.23
C VAL A 540 -6.47 38.11 32.22
N ARG A 541 -6.24 37.05 31.44
CA ARG A 541 -7.11 35.85 31.44
C ARG A 541 -7.19 35.19 32.81
N LEU A 542 -6.07 35.09 33.54
CA LEU A 542 -6.08 34.56 34.91
C LEU A 542 -6.87 35.46 35.87
N ILE A 543 -6.81 36.78 35.71
CA ILE A 543 -7.64 37.71 36.48
C ILE A 543 -9.12 37.52 36.12
N GLU A 544 -9.45 37.44 34.84
CA GLU A 544 -10.82 37.19 34.36
C GLU A 544 -11.34 35.85 34.90
N GLU A 545 -10.55 34.78 34.86
CA GLU A 545 -10.88 33.48 35.44
C GLU A 545 -11.05 33.53 36.96
N GLN A 546 -10.19 34.27 37.68
CA GLN A 546 -10.34 34.45 39.13
C GLN A 546 -11.56 35.29 39.49
N VAL A 547 -11.89 36.30 38.68
CA VAL A 547 -13.09 37.13 38.85
C VAL A 547 -14.32 36.31 38.51
N ALA A 548 -14.32 35.55 37.42
CA ALA A 548 -15.40 34.64 37.05
C ALA A 548 -15.60 33.53 38.10
N LYS A 549 -14.52 32.95 38.61
CA LYS A 549 -14.58 31.94 39.68
C LYS A 549 -15.06 32.53 41.01
N ARG A 550 -14.71 33.78 41.32
CA ARG A 550 -15.26 34.51 42.48
C ARG A 550 -16.73 34.90 42.27
N ALA A 551 -17.12 35.31 41.08
CA ALA A 551 -18.49 35.62 40.72
C ALA A 551 -19.37 34.36 40.85
N ALA A 552 -18.91 33.23 40.30
CA ALA A 552 -19.56 31.92 40.42
C ALA A 552 -19.61 31.44 41.89
N ALA A 553 -18.55 31.65 42.68
CA ALA A 553 -18.56 31.36 44.12
C ALA A 553 -19.52 32.28 44.90
N SER A 554 -19.67 33.55 44.51
CA SER A 554 -20.65 34.47 45.10
C SER A 554 -22.09 34.17 44.67
N GLU A 555 -22.30 33.66 43.45
CA GLU A 555 -23.60 33.14 43.00
C GLU A 555 -23.98 31.86 43.75
N ALA A 556 -23.04 30.94 43.95
CA ALA A 556 -23.26 29.75 44.78
C ALA A 556 -23.55 30.10 46.25
N GLY A 557 -22.84 31.10 46.80
CA GLY A 557 -23.09 31.61 48.16
C GLY A 557 -24.42 32.34 48.32
N SER A 558 -24.86 33.08 47.30
CA SER A 558 -26.17 33.74 47.28
C SER A 558 -27.32 32.76 47.02
N GLN A 559 -27.14 31.71 46.22
CA GLN A 559 -28.08 30.59 46.11
C GLN A 559 -28.22 29.83 47.44
N ALA A 560 -27.13 29.59 48.18
CA ALA A 560 -27.18 28.96 49.50
C ALA A 560 -27.88 29.84 50.55
N ALA A 561 -27.70 31.17 50.49
CA ALA A 561 -28.41 32.14 51.32
C ALA A 561 -29.92 32.20 51.00
N LEU A 562 -30.28 32.09 49.72
CA LEU A 562 -31.67 32.01 49.28
C LEU A 562 -32.33 30.67 49.66
N GLN A 563 -31.61 29.56 49.60
CA GLN A 563 -32.10 28.25 50.09
C GLN A 563 -32.28 28.21 51.61
N THR A 564 -31.41 28.87 52.38
CA THR A 564 -31.57 28.97 53.85
C THR A 564 -32.67 29.94 54.27
N LEU A 565 -32.97 30.97 53.46
CA LEU A 565 -34.15 31.82 53.64
C LEU A 565 -35.45 31.09 53.26
N ALA A 566 -35.45 30.30 52.18
CA ALA A 566 -36.59 29.46 51.79
C ALA A 566 -36.88 28.36 52.82
N GLY A 567 -35.85 27.74 53.40
CA GLY A 567 -36.00 26.75 54.48
C GLY A 567 -36.57 27.32 55.79
N LYS A 568 -36.35 28.61 56.08
CA LYS A 568 -36.86 29.30 57.27
C LYS A 568 -38.31 29.78 57.14
N VAL A 569 -38.87 29.83 55.93
CA VAL A 569 -40.29 30.16 55.70
C VAL A 569 -41.16 28.90 55.63
N ALA A 570 -40.59 27.74 55.30
CA ALA A 570 -41.31 26.47 55.18
C ALA A 570 -41.51 25.68 56.50
N THR A 571 -41.08 26.21 57.66
CA THR A 571 -41.14 25.50 58.95
C THR A 571 -41.76 26.34 60.07
N ALA A 572 -42.93 26.91 59.78
CA ALA A 572 -43.85 27.46 60.78
C ALA A 572 -45.21 26.74 60.67
N ASP A 573 -45.25 25.45 61.01
CA ASP A 573 -46.35 24.81 61.72
C ASP A 573 -45.96 23.37 62.14
N ALA A 574 -46.06 23.15 63.46
CA ALA A 574 -45.89 22.01 64.37
C ALA A 574 -46.16 20.55 63.88
N PRO A 575 -45.97 19.48 64.73
CA PRO A 575 -45.05 19.24 65.87
C PRO A 575 -44.36 17.84 65.92
N ALA A 576 -43.55 17.69 66.97
CA ALA A 576 -42.80 16.60 67.62
C ALA A 576 -43.07 15.08 67.40
N ASP A 577 -41.92 14.37 67.41
CA ASP A 577 -41.53 13.21 68.24
C ASP A 577 -41.45 11.76 67.72
N ALA A 578 -40.35 11.13 68.18
CA ALA A 578 -40.12 9.73 68.57
C ALA A 578 -39.40 8.72 67.65
N SER A 579 -38.17 8.39 68.11
CA SER A 579 -37.55 7.05 68.23
C SER A 579 -36.98 6.38 66.96
N ALA A 580 -35.64 6.18 66.88
CA ALA A 580 -34.87 4.98 67.29
C ALA A 580 -34.79 3.91 66.15
N SER A 581 -33.71 3.20 65.82
CA SER A 581 -32.35 3.03 66.36
C SER A 581 -31.49 2.23 65.35
N ALA A 582 -30.16 2.42 65.43
CA ALA A 582 -29.07 1.44 65.23
C ALA A 582 -28.82 0.85 63.79
N LYS A 583 -27.60 0.77 63.23
CA LYS A 583 -26.32 0.22 63.74
C LYS A 583 -25.13 0.64 62.81
N THR A 584 -24.02 1.27 63.25
CA THR A 584 -22.71 0.79 63.84
C THR A 584 -21.63 0.42 62.76
N PRO A 585 -20.30 0.38 63.06
CA PRO A 585 -19.29 1.47 63.19
C PRO A 585 -18.00 1.23 62.32
N ALA A 586 -17.04 2.17 62.14
CA ALA A 586 -15.87 2.38 63.01
C ALA A 586 -14.98 3.59 62.60
N LYS A 587 -14.34 4.18 63.62
CA LYS A 587 -13.60 5.46 63.79
C LYS A 587 -12.15 5.48 63.23
N PRO A 588 -11.33 6.57 63.33
CA PRO A 588 -11.48 7.81 64.15
C PRO A 588 -11.21 9.16 63.46
N GLY A 589 -12.03 10.17 63.80
CA GLY A 589 -11.68 11.59 63.70
C GLY A 589 -11.62 12.23 65.10
N PRO A 590 -10.80 13.27 65.33
CA PRO A 590 -10.93 14.15 66.48
C PRO A 590 -12.12 15.10 66.36
N ILE A 591 -12.68 15.41 67.53
CA ILE A 591 -13.93 16.12 67.79
C ILE A 591 -13.71 17.65 67.78
N LEU A 592 -14.68 18.41 67.24
CA LEU A 592 -14.90 19.83 67.54
C LEU A 592 -16.38 20.04 67.87
N PRO A 593 -16.74 20.65 69.03
CA PRO A 593 -18.12 20.99 69.38
C PRO A 593 -18.57 22.34 68.79
N PRO A 594 -19.89 22.62 68.76
CA PRO A 594 -20.50 23.74 68.03
C PRO A 594 -20.67 24.99 68.91
N GLY A 595 -20.59 26.17 68.29
CA GLY A 595 -20.93 27.42 68.97
C GLY A 595 -20.49 28.65 68.20
N SER A 596 -21.45 29.38 67.66
CA SER A 596 -21.26 30.69 67.03
C SER A 596 -20.57 31.68 67.96
N ARG A 597 -19.36 32.08 67.60
CA ARG A 597 -18.75 33.40 67.79
C ARG A 597 -17.63 33.50 66.75
N ILE A 598 -17.60 34.60 66.01
CA ILE A 598 -16.48 34.94 65.15
C ILE A 598 -15.26 35.03 66.06
N ASP A 599 -14.38 34.02 65.96
CA ASP A 599 -13.20 33.94 66.79
C ASP A 599 -12.23 35.02 66.32
N VAL A 600 -11.85 35.92 67.23
CA VAL A 600 -10.88 36.97 66.95
C VAL A 600 -9.57 36.36 66.45
N GLY A 601 -9.29 35.08 66.78
CA GLY A 601 -8.18 34.30 66.23
C GLY A 601 -8.29 33.92 64.75
N THR A 602 -9.48 33.67 64.20
CA THR A 602 -9.66 33.38 62.75
C THR A 602 -9.64 34.66 61.93
N VAL A 603 -10.19 35.77 62.46
CA VAL A 603 -10.07 37.10 61.84
C VAL A 603 -8.65 37.65 61.98
N ALA A 604 -7.92 37.33 63.06
CA ALA A 604 -6.50 37.64 63.18
C ALA A 604 -5.63 36.75 62.29
N ALA A 605 -5.92 35.45 62.10
CA ALA A 605 -5.16 34.60 61.18
C ALA A 605 -5.40 35.00 59.71
N ILE A 606 -6.62 35.36 59.33
CA ILE A 606 -6.95 35.92 58.01
C ILE A 606 -6.39 37.34 57.86
N GLY A 607 -6.42 38.15 58.93
CA GLY A 607 -5.87 39.51 58.98
C GLY A 607 -4.35 39.57 58.99
N VAL A 608 -3.66 38.57 59.54
CA VAL A 608 -2.20 38.42 59.53
C VAL A 608 -1.74 37.75 58.23
N ALA A 609 -2.54 36.89 57.60
CA ALA A 609 -2.27 36.37 56.26
C ALA A 609 -2.48 37.44 55.17
N LEU A 610 -3.56 38.24 55.21
CA LEU A 610 -3.72 39.40 54.33
C LEU A 610 -2.76 40.54 54.69
N GLY A 611 -2.47 40.73 55.98
CA GLY A 611 -1.55 41.73 56.50
C GLY A 611 -0.10 41.45 56.14
N SER A 612 0.33 40.19 56.07
CA SER A 612 1.68 39.81 55.61
C SER A 612 1.84 39.96 54.10
N ILE A 613 0.81 39.65 53.30
CA ILE A 613 0.81 39.96 51.85
C ILE A 613 0.84 41.47 51.62
N SER A 614 0.08 42.23 52.43
CA SER A 614 0.07 43.69 52.38
C SER A 614 1.39 44.29 52.86
N ALA A 615 2.02 43.76 53.90
CA ALA A 615 3.31 44.22 54.42
C ALA A 615 4.46 43.87 53.47
N VAL A 616 4.41 42.72 52.79
CA VAL A 616 5.35 42.36 51.72
C VAL A 616 5.16 43.26 50.51
N LEU A 617 3.91 43.52 50.09
CA LEU A 617 3.61 44.46 49.01
C LEU A 617 4.06 45.88 49.37
N VAL A 618 3.77 46.38 50.57
CA VAL A 618 4.21 47.69 51.07
C VAL A 618 5.73 47.73 51.22
N GLY A 619 6.40 46.65 51.63
CA GLY A 619 7.85 46.56 51.69
C GLY A 619 8.51 46.57 50.31
N ILE A 620 7.93 45.87 49.34
CA ILE A 620 8.35 45.91 47.93
C ILE A 620 8.09 47.30 47.35
N PHE A 621 6.95 47.91 47.64
CA PHE A 621 6.59 49.25 47.17
C PHE A 621 7.48 50.33 47.82
N GLY A 622 7.80 50.19 49.10
CA GLY A 622 8.73 51.05 49.83
C GLY A 622 10.13 50.98 49.23
N LYS A 623 10.64 49.76 48.98
CA LYS A 623 11.93 49.56 48.28
C LYS A 623 11.91 50.05 46.83
N PHE A 624 10.75 50.02 46.17
CA PHE A 624 10.58 50.57 44.82
C PHE A 624 10.58 52.10 44.81
N VAL A 625 10.02 52.74 45.84
CA VAL A 625 10.05 54.20 46.01
C VAL A 625 11.45 54.70 46.44
N ASP A 626 12.16 53.94 47.27
CA ASP A 626 13.56 54.21 47.68
C ASP A 626 14.55 54.23 46.51
N LEU A 627 14.19 53.62 45.36
CA LEU A 627 15.04 53.53 44.18
C LEU A 627 15.25 54.87 43.45
N GLY A 628 14.42 55.89 43.73
CA GLY A 628 14.57 57.27 43.22
C GLY A 628 14.88 57.34 41.71
N GLN A 629 16.12 57.72 41.37
CA GLN A 629 16.57 57.85 39.97
C GLN A 629 16.53 56.53 39.20
N TRP A 630 16.69 55.38 39.85
CA TRP A 630 16.74 54.08 39.17
C TRP A 630 15.36 53.53 38.79
N ILE A 631 14.27 54.21 39.14
CA ILE A 631 12.90 53.73 38.90
C ILE A 631 12.61 53.47 37.41
N PRO A 632 12.96 54.34 36.45
CA PRO A 632 12.74 54.04 35.02
C PRO A 632 13.58 52.84 34.55
N VAL A 633 14.79 52.67 35.07
CA VAL A 633 15.64 51.50 34.78
C VAL A 633 15.04 50.23 35.37
N ALA A 634 14.49 50.30 36.58
CA ALA A 634 13.79 49.19 37.22
C ALA A 634 12.51 48.81 36.47
N LEU A 635 11.74 49.79 35.98
CA LEU A 635 10.54 49.55 35.17
C LEU A 635 10.90 48.86 33.84
N VAL A 636 11.93 49.34 33.14
CA VAL A 636 12.46 48.69 31.93
C VAL A 636 12.97 47.29 32.24
N GLY A 637 13.67 47.11 33.37
CA GLY A 637 14.13 45.82 33.85
C GLY A 637 12.99 44.83 34.12
N ILE A 638 11.89 45.28 34.71
CA ILE A 638 10.68 44.48 34.95
C ILE A 638 10.03 44.09 33.61
N VAL A 639 9.87 45.03 32.69
CA VAL A 639 9.31 44.73 31.35
C VAL A 639 10.16 43.67 30.66
N ILE A 640 11.50 43.83 30.66
CA ILE A 640 12.43 42.85 30.09
C ILE A 640 12.39 41.52 30.84
N ALA A 641 12.27 41.51 32.17
CA ALA A 641 12.19 40.27 32.95
C ALA A 641 10.91 39.48 32.65
N ILE A 642 9.78 40.16 32.41
CA ILE A 642 8.49 39.55 32.09
C ILE A 642 8.44 39.12 30.61
N SER A 643 8.79 40.00 29.68
CA SER A 643 8.62 39.76 28.24
C SER A 643 9.85 39.14 27.57
N GLY A 644 11.06 39.43 28.08
CA GLY A 644 12.33 39.02 27.50
C GLY A 644 12.49 37.52 27.35
N PRO A 645 12.21 36.69 28.37
CA PRO A 645 12.26 35.23 28.23
C PRO A 645 11.31 34.72 27.15
N SER A 646 10.09 35.25 27.08
CA SER A 646 9.09 34.86 26.07
C SER A 646 9.50 35.26 24.65
N MET A 647 10.05 36.46 24.48
CA MET A 647 10.60 36.93 23.21
C MET A 647 11.80 36.10 22.77
N LEU A 648 12.71 35.74 23.69
CA LEU A 648 13.88 34.91 23.40
C LEU A 648 13.47 33.51 22.97
N ILE A 649 12.53 32.89 23.68
CA ILE A 649 11.97 31.57 23.32
C ILE A 649 11.29 31.63 21.96
N ALA A 650 10.48 32.67 21.70
CA ALA A 650 9.84 32.85 20.40
C ALA A 650 10.89 33.03 19.29
N TRP A 651 11.88 33.89 19.49
CA TRP A 651 12.98 34.09 18.54
C TRP A 651 13.75 32.79 18.25
N LEU A 652 14.05 31.98 19.26
CA LEU A 652 14.67 30.66 19.11
C LEU A 652 13.76 29.71 18.33
N LYS A 653 12.47 29.61 18.69
CA LYS A 653 11.49 28.77 18.00
C LYS A 653 11.33 29.18 16.52
N LEU A 654 11.24 30.47 16.21
CA LEU A 654 11.12 31.00 14.86
C LEU A 654 12.33 30.65 13.98
N ARG A 655 13.55 30.68 14.52
CA ARG A 655 14.78 30.30 13.80
C ARG A 655 14.97 28.80 13.66
N GLN A 656 14.27 28.01 14.47
CA GLN A 656 14.34 26.56 14.48
C GLN A 656 13.13 25.91 13.80
N ARG A 657 12.25 26.68 13.16
CA ARG A 657 11.15 26.14 12.36
C ARG A 657 11.69 25.27 11.25
N SER A 658 11.15 24.06 11.15
CA SER A 658 11.60 23.08 10.18
C SER A 658 10.43 22.42 9.47
N LEU A 659 10.57 22.24 8.16
CA LEU A 659 9.60 21.51 7.35
C LEU A 659 9.68 19.99 7.56
N GLY A 660 10.86 19.47 7.92
CA GLY A 660 11.14 18.03 8.08
C GLY A 660 10.06 17.28 8.87
N PRO A 661 9.82 17.60 10.16
CA PRO A 661 8.83 16.88 10.97
C PRO A 661 7.38 16.99 10.48
N ILE A 662 7.05 18.00 9.66
CA ILE A 662 5.72 18.12 9.04
C ILE A 662 5.60 17.09 7.93
N LEU A 663 6.61 16.98 7.07
CA LEU A 663 6.58 16.05 5.94
C LEU A 663 6.85 14.61 6.36
N ASP A 664 7.74 14.38 7.33
CA ASP A 664 8.02 13.04 7.87
C ASP A 664 6.74 12.39 8.42
N ALA A 665 5.88 13.20 9.02
CA ALA A 665 4.58 12.79 9.53
C ALA A 665 3.56 12.46 8.42
N SER A 666 3.77 12.95 7.20
CA SER A 666 2.96 12.66 6.00
C SER A 666 3.52 11.52 5.13
N GLY A 667 4.52 10.78 5.63
CA GLY A 667 5.08 9.60 4.94
C GLY A 667 6.34 9.88 4.09
N TRP A 668 6.82 11.13 4.08
CA TRP A 668 8.13 11.45 3.51
C TRP A 668 9.26 11.01 4.44
N ALA A 669 10.48 10.90 3.92
CA ALA A 669 11.68 10.82 4.74
C ALA A 669 12.60 11.98 4.38
N ILE A 670 12.52 13.07 5.14
CA ILE A 670 13.32 14.26 4.89
C ILE A 670 14.72 14.12 5.49
N ASN A 671 15.71 14.37 4.66
CA ASN A 671 17.10 14.42 5.04
C ASN A 671 17.53 15.87 5.31
N GLY A 672 17.89 16.15 6.55
CA GLY A 672 18.38 17.45 6.99
C GLY A 672 17.32 18.39 7.59
N ARG A 673 17.80 19.51 8.14
CA ARG A 673 16.96 20.50 8.82
C ARG A 673 16.51 21.55 7.81
N MET A 674 15.48 21.25 7.01
CA MET A 674 14.87 22.19 6.07
C MET A 674 14.23 23.38 6.81
N LYS A 675 14.95 24.49 6.95
CA LYS A 675 14.50 25.64 7.76
C LYS A 675 13.52 26.52 7.02
N VAL A 676 12.41 26.84 7.68
CA VAL A 676 11.47 27.87 7.22
C VAL A 676 11.84 29.19 7.90
N ASN A 677 12.66 30.00 7.22
CA ASN A 677 13.05 31.32 7.71
C ASN A 677 11.86 32.29 7.77
N VAL A 678 11.96 33.35 8.57
CA VAL A 678 10.87 34.34 8.77
C VAL A 678 10.39 34.97 7.45
N ARG A 679 11.30 35.23 6.49
CA ARG A 679 10.92 35.74 5.16
C ARG A 679 10.07 34.73 4.37
N LEU A 680 10.49 33.46 4.35
CA LEU A 680 9.75 32.39 3.68
C LEU A 680 8.40 32.15 4.38
N GLY A 681 8.40 32.11 5.72
CA GLY A 681 7.18 31.99 6.50
C GLY A 681 6.18 33.14 6.27
N GLY A 682 6.65 34.38 6.13
CA GLY A 682 5.79 35.52 5.80
C GLY A 682 5.20 35.48 4.38
N MET A 683 5.73 34.63 3.50
CA MET A 683 5.18 34.40 2.15
C MET A 683 4.22 33.21 2.13
N LEU A 684 4.49 32.15 2.92
CA LEU A 684 3.64 30.96 3.02
C LEU A 684 2.31 31.20 3.75
N SER A 685 2.23 32.26 4.55
CA SER A 685 0.99 32.71 5.17
C SER A 685 0.88 34.22 5.04
N GLN A 686 -0.17 34.69 4.37
CA GLN A 686 -0.40 36.10 4.10
C GLN A 686 -1.63 36.59 4.85
N THR A 687 -1.56 37.82 5.34
CA THR A 687 -2.68 38.50 6.03
C THR A 687 -3.40 39.40 5.04
N ALA A 688 -4.72 39.48 5.15
CA ALA A 688 -5.54 40.35 4.31
C ALA A 688 -5.05 41.81 4.41
N ARG A 689 -4.68 42.39 3.27
CA ARG A 689 -4.34 43.80 3.13
C ARG A 689 -5.28 44.45 2.15
N VAL A 690 -5.69 45.66 2.47
CA VAL A 690 -6.45 46.48 1.53
C VAL A 690 -5.51 46.88 0.38
N PRO A 691 -5.92 46.73 -0.90
CA PRO A 691 -5.08 47.05 -2.04
C PRO A 691 -4.58 48.50 -2.01
N PRO A 692 -3.33 48.78 -2.47
CA PRO A 692 -2.82 50.14 -2.54
C PRO A 692 -3.70 50.98 -3.48
N GLY A 693 -4.23 52.09 -2.99
CA GLY A 693 -5.14 52.98 -3.73
C GLY A 693 -6.63 52.80 -3.43
N ALA A 694 -7.03 51.76 -2.70
CA ALA A 694 -8.42 51.60 -2.28
C ALA A 694 -8.80 52.66 -1.22
N LYS A 695 -9.82 53.47 -1.52
CA LYS A 695 -10.39 54.43 -0.57
C LYS A 695 -11.35 53.70 0.37
N ARG A 696 -11.08 53.72 1.68
CA ARG A 696 -12.06 53.26 2.69
C ARG A 696 -13.18 54.30 2.78
N ILE A 697 -14.37 53.96 2.31
CA ILE A 697 -15.54 54.84 2.35
C ILE A 697 -16.13 54.75 3.77
N ALA A 698 -16.05 55.87 4.50
CA ALA A 698 -16.52 56.09 5.87
C ALA A 698 -15.72 55.42 7.02
N PRO A 699 -15.55 56.10 8.18
CA PRO A 699 -15.12 55.46 9.41
C PRO A 699 -16.22 54.50 9.89
N ASP A 700 -15.81 53.27 10.22
CA ASP A 700 -16.67 52.21 10.75
C ASP A 700 -17.66 52.74 11.83
N PRO A 701 -18.97 52.75 11.55
CA PRO A 701 -19.99 53.30 12.46
C PRO A 701 -20.17 52.46 13.73
N TYR A 702 -19.69 51.21 13.74
CA TYR A 702 -19.75 50.30 14.89
C TYR A 702 -18.42 50.17 15.63
N ARG A 703 -17.39 50.93 15.22
CA ARG A 703 -16.12 50.96 15.94
C ARG A 703 -16.38 51.51 17.34
N GLN A 704 -16.33 50.64 18.34
CA GLN A 704 -16.25 51.07 19.73
C GLN A 704 -15.04 51.98 19.84
N ARG A 705 -15.29 53.28 20.01
CA ARG A 705 -14.26 54.23 20.36
C ARG A 705 -13.79 53.81 21.74
N HIS A 706 -12.69 53.06 21.83
CA HIS A 706 -11.88 53.10 23.04
C HIS A 706 -11.62 54.58 23.26
N GLY A 707 -12.30 55.15 24.25
CA GLY A 707 -12.36 56.59 24.41
C GLY A 707 -10.97 57.17 24.57
N LEU A 708 -10.91 58.50 24.61
CA LEU A 708 -9.70 59.22 25.00
C LEU A 708 -9.05 58.62 26.25
N ALA A 709 -9.74 57.86 27.10
CA ALA A 709 -9.18 57.05 28.19
C ALA A 709 -7.92 56.24 27.85
N GLY A 710 -7.82 55.59 26.68
CA GLY A 710 -6.61 54.84 26.31
C GLY A 710 -5.45 55.78 25.95
N ALA A 711 -5.75 56.82 25.19
CA ALA A 711 -4.80 57.87 24.86
C ALA A 711 -4.36 58.65 26.11
N LEU A 712 -5.29 59.08 26.95
CA LEU A 712 -5.11 59.70 28.26
C LEU A 712 -4.32 58.79 29.21
N ALA A 713 -4.58 57.49 29.26
CA ALA A 713 -3.79 56.58 30.08
C ALA A 713 -2.33 56.55 29.59
N VAL A 714 -2.11 56.45 28.29
CA VAL A 714 -0.76 56.53 27.70
C VAL A 714 -0.14 57.91 27.93
N THR A 715 -0.87 59.00 27.74
CA THR A 715 -0.39 60.37 27.96
C THR A 715 -0.14 60.66 29.44
N CYS A 716 -0.93 60.09 30.36
CA CYS A 716 -0.70 60.18 31.80
C CYS A 716 0.50 59.35 32.22
N VAL A 717 0.70 58.16 31.65
CA VAL A 717 1.89 57.33 31.91
C VAL A 717 3.15 58.00 31.35
N VAL A 718 3.12 58.46 30.11
CA VAL A 718 4.21 59.20 29.48
C VAL A 718 4.47 60.51 30.23
N GLY A 719 3.42 61.23 30.62
CA GLY A 719 3.50 62.44 31.43
C GLY A 719 4.10 62.17 32.81
N ALA A 720 3.71 61.10 33.49
CA ALA A 720 4.28 60.70 34.77
C ALA A 720 5.76 60.27 34.63
N VAL A 721 6.13 59.57 33.55
CA VAL A 721 7.52 59.20 33.26
C VAL A 721 8.35 60.43 32.92
N LEU A 722 7.84 61.38 32.14
CA LEU A 722 8.51 62.65 31.83
C LEU A 722 8.64 63.54 33.06
N LEU A 723 7.61 63.59 33.91
CA LEU A 723 7.62 64.36 35.16
C LEU A 723 8.56 63.74 36.20
N MET A 724 8.66 62.40 36.24
CA MET A 724 9.73 61.72 36.98
C MET A 724 11.10 62.03 36.39
N ALA A 725 11.29 61.90 35.07
CA ALA A 725 12.58 62.17 34.42
C ALA A 725 13.03 63.63 34.60
N TRP A 726 12.07 64.57 34.66
CA TRP A 726 12.30 65.97 35.00
C TRP A 726 12.68 66.14 36.48
N ARG A 727 11.93 65.54 37.41
CA ARG A 727 12.22 65.58 38.86
C ARG A 727 13.55 64.89 39.24
N MET A 728 14.05 64.01 38.39
CA MET A 728 15.31 63.30 38.57
C MET A 728 16.49 63.94 37.82
N ASP A 729 16.34 65.17 37.31
CA ASP A 729 17.35 65.99 36.60
C ASP A 729 17.87 65.39 35.27
N TRP A 730 17.25 64.32 34.76
CA TRP A 730 17.71 63.63 33.54
C TRP A 730 17.47 64.42 32.26
N LEU A 731 16.52 65.36 32.30
CA LEU A 731 16.12 66.21 31.18
C LEU A 731 16.79 67.59 31.21
N ASP A 732 17.39 67.98 32.33
CA ASP A 732 18.02 69.30 32.54
C ASP A 732 19.09 69.70 31.51
N PRO A 733 20.00 68.82 31.04
CA PRO A 733 21.00 69.20 30.03
C PRO A 733 20.39 69.50 28.64
N ARG A 734 19.11 69.19 28.42
CA ARG A 734 18.40 69.45 27.16
C ARG A 734 17.26 70.45 27.29
N LEU A 735 16.97 70.94 28.50
CA LEU A 735 15.90 71.89 28.77
C LEU A 735 16.43 73.33 28.91
N PRO A 736 15.68 74.36 28.47
CA PRO A 736 16.02 75.75 28.73
C PRO A 736 16.12 76.03 30.24
N PRO A 737 16.95 76.99 30.70
CA PRO A 737 17.18 77.26 32.12
C PRO A 737 15.91 77.51 32.96
N ARG A 738 14.83 78.00 32.32
CA ARG A 738 13.53 78.26 32.97
C ARG A 738 12.69 77.01 33.23
N LEU A 739 13.08 75.88 32.66
CA LEU A 739 12.37 74.60 32.74
C LEU A 739 13.26 73.51 33.36
N GLN A 740 14.44 73.86 33.88
CA GLN A 740 15.28 72.93 34.64
C GLN A 740 14.70 72.71 36.04
N HIS A 741 14.95 71.53 36.61
CA HIS A 741 14.45 71.22 37.95
C HIS A 741 15.31 71.91 39.01
N ASP A 742 14.88 73.10 39.44
CA ASP A 742 15.60 73.88 40.43
C ASP A 742 15.38 73.27 41.82
N ARG A 743 16.43 72.72 42.43
CA ARG A 743 16.39 72.11 43.77
C ARG A 743 16.37 73.22 44.84
N ALA A 744 15.32 74.03 44.85
CA ALA A 744 15.20 75.16 45.77
C ALA A 744 15.04 74.67 47.23
N ALA A 745 16.14 74.81 47.99
CA ALA A 745 16.23 75.05 49.42
C ALA A 745 15.44 74.12 50.36
N ALA A 746 16.07 73.02 50.79
CA ALA A 746 15.86 72.55 52.16
C ALA A 746 16.46 73.61 53.11
N THR A 747 15.59 74.43 53.69
CA THR A 747 15.91 75.36 54.76
C THR A 747 16.56 74.62 55.93
N THR A 748 17.83 74.88 56.16
CA THR A 748 18.47 74.74 57.48
C THR A 748 17.85 75.79 58.42
N PRO A 749 17.25 75.42 59.57
CA PRO A 749 17.09 76.38 60.66
C PRO A 749 18.46 76.52 61.37
N GLY A 750 18.88 77.76 61.60
CA GLY A 750 20.23 78.08 62.08
C GLY A 750 20.48 77.83 63.57
N ALA A 751 21.79 77.95 63.89
CA ALA A 751 22.46 77.95 65.20
C ALA A 751 22.57 76.59 65.92
#